data_AF-A0A962XWJ8-F1
#
_entry.id   AF-A0A962XWJ8-F1
#
_cell.length_a   1.000
_cell.length_b   1.000
_cell.length_c   1.000
_cell.angle_alpha   90.00
_cell.angle_beta   90.00
_cell.angle_gamma   90.00
#
_symmetry.space_group_name_H-M   'P 1'
#
loop_
_entity.id
_entity.type
_entity.pdbx_description
1 polymer ?
#
loop_
_entity_poly.entity_id
_entity_poly.type
_entity_poly.pdbx_seq_one_letter_code
_entity_poly.pdbx_strand_id
1 'polypeptide(L)'
;MTNRDAETVQVLYQKAPRQFEAGPVAKVLGFHANELTRLPGNEHRYVLNAEGEGQLKVLAPDSKAGLREIANRSQGGSFTTTAFSWPNWGTSLAVMPYQGPSWTLLKNFQADTADVDAEYTLGVPRHSVPGVVTAADIDGDGIVELLYTTRNSRTLWRVDYPKDGQLPEPVAVWTAPVGTPRHVVVADLNGDGALDILLPLESERRIAVLLNDGKGHFTPGPELLVPGQAWGPAFLAIAKVEGSWLLVTDTERSLVFYRIETGSPYQYKTIEIPLDGGVSQLRLQDVDGDGEVDLIVVLSKLKDSLQILYGPLWQKAINLENTKSAAEVVPGQIAEREDDRVDPTSAIKRNIALTVDPSRVLARVGDHAITIKDLREFGLQGGLGQELQSQAGQIRVLRLLIEEELLKKAIERENLTSKSMSQEGYATGLRLLGDRYFPVPPQPDETVLRAYYDANREQFGIPELVRLVQIQFRNDRDQLGGPTARQRAEQAMRRLEAGEDFAKVAAELTENPRARNTGPERGFVARNAEPWLRDAVRGLQPGQRTGIVQSPVGYELLLMTDWRAPLIAAFETVRAKVAAQWQVGQQRQVRDRYLRTLAQEFGVVVNEKTLERANPAQVQAGERLEHRVQRYWTARSVNDLQTVYSLEAAAQPGGWLTPDQYRQIGGLPVREVQTLEIKVEGERASVKLQGKIEVGAFGWTQQTLTEEWVLIDGEWYHQTLKPRAQEGKNP
;
A
#
# COMPACT_ATOMS: atom_id res chain seq x y z
N MET A 1 -1.15 15.01 32.27
CA MET A 1 -1.71 16.01 31.34
C MET A 1 -0.81 17.24 31.34
N THR A 2 -0.53 17.82 30.17
CA THR A 2 0.25 19.05 30.02
C THR A 2 -0.63 20.12 29.37
N ASN A 3 -0.53 21.36 29.86
CA ASN A 3 -1.18 22.53 29.26
C ASN A 3 -0.10 23.54 28.90
N ARG A 4 0.12 23.69 27.60
CA ARG A 4 1.19 24.52 27.03
C ARG A 4 0.96 26.01 27.26
N ASP A 5 -0.27 26.50 27.09
CA ASP A 5 -0.59 27.93 27.24
C ASP A 5 -0.47 28.39 28.68
N ALA A 6 -0.81 27.51 29.63
CA ALA A 6 -0.70 27.77 31.05
C ALA A 6 0.65 27.36 31.65
N GLU A 7 1.53 26.74 30.87
CA GLU A 7 2.83 26.18 31.30
C GLU A 7 2.71 25.25 32.52
N THR A 8 1.69 24.39 32.52
CA THR A 8 1.37 23.55 33.68
C THR A 8 1.27 22.07 33.37
N VAL A 9 1.74 21.24 34.28
CA VAL A 9 1.51 19.79 34.29
C VAL A 9 0.57 19.44 35.42
N GLN A 10 -0.33 18.49 35.16
CA GLN A 10 -1.25 17.97 36.15
C GLN A 10 -1.32 16.45 36.02
N VAL A 11 -1.23 15.77 37.16
CA VAL A 11 -1.44 14.33 37.26
C VAL A 11 -2.95 14.08 37.41
N LEU A 12 -3.48 13.14 36.63
CA LEU A 12 -4.84 12.67 36.78
C LEU A 12 -4.77 11.31 37.47
N TYR A 13 -5.29 11.25 38.70
CA TYR A 13 -5.30 10.04 39.51
C TYR A 13 -6.57 9.26 39.24
N GLN A 14 -6.42 8.05 38.72
CA GLN A 14 -7.55 7.17 38.61
C GLN A 14 -8.03 6.73 40.01
N LYS A 15 -9.31 6.93 40.31
CA LYS A 15 -9.94 6.51 41.57
C LYS A 15 -10.86 5.31 41.41
N ALA A 16 -11.46 5.19 40.24
CA ALA A 16 -12.27 4.07 39.80
C ALA A 16 -12.26 4.03 38.25
N PRO A 17 -12.76 2.97 37.60
CA PRO A 17 -12.95 2.97 36.16
C PRO A 17 -13.69 4.23 35.68
N ARG A 18 -13.13 4.90 34.67
CA ARG A 18 -13.60 6.16 34.07
C ARG A 18 -13.66 7.37 35.01
N GLN A 19 -13.14 7.25 36.22
CA GLN A 19 -13.15 8.32 37.23
C GLN A 19 -11.73 8.73 37.57
N PHE A 20 -11.38 9.95 37.13
CA PHE A 20 -10.09 10.56 37.38
C PHE A 20 -10.27 11.78 38.29
N GLU A 21 -9.48 11.83 39.35
CA GLU A 21 -9.34 13.01 40.20
C GLU A 21 -8.09 13.78 39.78
N ALA A 22 -8.25 15.07 39.52
CA ALA A 22 -7.14 15.91 39.14
C ALA A 22 -6.30 16.26 40.38
N GLY A 23 -5.01 15.91 40.37
CA GLY A 23 -4.06 16.30 41.40
C GLY A 23 -3.70 17.79 41.35
N PRO A 24 -2.81 18.25 42.23
CA PRO A 24 -2.31 19.62 42.18
C PRO A 24 -1.69 19.95 40.82
N VAL A 25 -1.97 21.16 40.34
CA VAL A 25 -1.36 21.72 39.14
C VAL A 25 0.04 22.21 39.50
N ALA A 26 1.04 21.79 38.72
CA ALA A 26 2.42 22.21 38.89
C ALA A 26 2.89 23.04 37.68
N LYS A 27 3.47 24.22 37.94
CA LYS A 27 4.08 25.10 36.92
C LYS A 27 5.52 24.69 36.67
N VAL A 28 5.68 23.62 35.89
CA VAL A 28 6.99 23.00 35.64
C VAL A 28 7.26 22.81 34.16
N LEU A 29 6.30 23.19 33.30
CA LEU A 29 6.52 23.16 31.86
C LEU A 29 7.33 24.39 31.47
N GLY A 30 8.42 24.17 30.76
CA GLY A 30 9.09 25.26 30.06
C GLY A 30 8.36 25.65 28.78
N PHE A 31 8.86 26.69 28.11
CA PHE A 31 8.38 27.10 26.79
C PHE A 31 8.42 25.90 25.83
N HIS A 32 7.33 25.65 25.08
CA HIS A 32 7.24 24.53 24.11
C HIS A 32 7.50 23.13 24.72
N ALA A 33 6.91 22.82 25.87
CA ALA A 33 6.96 21.46 26.41
C ALA A 33 6.27 20.44 25.49
N ASN A 34 6.95 19.33 25.18
CA ASN A 34 6.48 18.27 24.28
C ASN A 34 6.24 16.95 25.04
N GLU A 35 6.95 15.88 24.67
CA GLU A 35 6.71 14.54 25.23
C GLU A 35 7.17 14.42 26.69
N LEU A 36 6.37 13.69 27.49
CA LEU A 36 6.70 13.26 28.85
C LEU A 36 6.93 11.74 28.84
N THR A 37 8.17 11.32 29.08
CA THR A 37 8.59 9.91 29.00
C THR A 37 8.75 9.32 30.39
N ARG A 38 8.13 8.18 30.66
CA ARG A 38 8.38 7.39 31.88
C ARG A 38 9.71 6.65 31.75
N LEU A 39 10.51 6.60 32.81
CA LEU A 39 11.76 5.83 32.82
C LEU A 39 11.53 4.39 33.32
N PRO A 40 11.75 3.36 32.49
CA PRO A 40 11.75 1.97 32.94
C PRO A 40 12.80 1.74 34.04
N GLY A 41 12.46 0.93 35.05
CA GLY A 41 13.34 0.65 36.19
C GLY A 41 13.50 1.78 37.21
N ASN A 42 12.95 2.96 36.95
CA ASN A 42 12.98 4.11 37.85
C ASN A 42 11.54 4.54 38.16
N GLU A 43 10.90 3.82 39.08
CA GLU A 43 9.52 4.09 39.45
C GLU A 43 9.34 5.56 39.87
N HIS A 44 8.30 6.19 39.33
CA HIS A 44 7.97 7.58 39.61
C HIS A 44 9.01 8.63 39.16
N ARG A 45 9.79 8.32 38.12
CA ARG A 45 10.62 9.31 37.41
C ARG A 45 10.12 9.53 35.99
N TYR A 46 10.03 10.79 35.60
CA TYR A 46 9.54 11.20 34.28
C TYR A 46 10.48 12.22 33.67
N VAL A 47 10.77 12.09 32.38
CA VAL A 47 11.58 13.06 31.62
C VAL A 47 10.66 13.89 30.76
N LEU A 48 10.72 15.20 30.93
CA LEU A 48 9.98 16.18 30.14
C LEU A 48 10.93 16.88 29.16
N ASN A 49 10.53 16.92 27.89
CA ASN A 49 11.21 17.69 26.86
C ASN A 49 10.77 19.17 26.93
N ALA A 50 11.59 20.04 27.52
CA ALA A 50 11.37 21.48 27.57
C ALA A 50 12.12 22.17 26.40
N GLU A 51 11.62 21.97 25.18
CA GLU A 51 12.27 22.39 23.92
C GLU A 51 12.71 23.85 23.92
N GLY A 52 11.82 24.74 24.35
CA GLY A 52 12.02 26.18 24.34
C GLY A 52 13.02 26.69 25.37
N GLU A 53 13.32 25.89 26.40
CA GLU A 53 14.41 26.15 27.34
C GLU A 53 15.70 25.43 26.96
N GLY A 54 15.65 24.54 25.95
CA GLY A 54 16.76 23.67 25.60
C GLY A 54 17.15 22.77 26.77
N GLN A 55 16.16 22.15 27.43
CA GLN A 55 16.40 21.29 28.60
C GLN A 55 15.58 19.99 28.56
N LEU A 56 16.18 18.93 29.12
CA LEU A 56 15.45 17.79 29.65
C LEU A 56 15.26 18.00 31.15
N LYS A 57 14.01 17.94 31.61
CA LYS A 57 13.67 18.07 33.04
C LYS A 57 13.25 16.73 33.59
N VAL A 58 13.82 16.33 34.72
CA VAL A 58 13.37 15.14 35.44
C VAL A 58 12.38 15.55 36.51
N LEU A 59 11.20 14.96 36.44
CA LEU A 59 10.10 15.17 37.36
C LEU A 59 9.90 13.94 38.24
N ALA A 60 9.55 14.18 39.49
CA ALA A 60 9.11 13.15 40.43
C ALA A 60 7.87 13.61 41.21
N PRO A 61 7.07 12.68 41.75
CA PRO A 61 5.99 13.03 42.67
C PRO A 61 6.50 13.83 43.86
N ASP A 62 5.71 14.81 44.27
CA ASP A 62 5.92 15.53 45.52
C ASP A 62 5.05 14.97 46.66
N SER A 63 5.23 15.51 47.86
CA SER A 63 4.47 15.11 49.06
C SER A 63 2.96 15.39 48.98
N LYS A 64 2.50 16.16 47.99
CA LYS A 64 1.11 16.57 47.80
C LYS A 64 0.45 15.85 46.62
N ALA A 65 1.07 14.79 46.10
CA ALA A 65 0.61 14.11 44.89
C ALA A 65 0.60 15.05 43.64
N GLY A 66 1.50 16.04 43.59
CA GLY A 66 1.84 16.79 42.39
C GLY A 66 3.12 16.24 41.73
N LEU A 67 3.61 16.92 40.69
CA LEU A 67 4.94 16.68 40.12
C LEU A 67 5.85 17.88 40.43
N ARG A 68 7.09 17.62 40.80
CA ARG A 68 8.14 18.64 40.94
C ARG A 68 9.35 18.28 40.11
N GLU A 69 10.04 19.31 39.62
CA GLU A 69 11.38 19.15 39.04
C GLU A 69 12.36 18.73 40.15
N ILE A 70 13.18 17.73 39.87
CA ILE A 70 14.22 17.24 40.78
C ILE A 70 15.62 17.38 40.21
N ALA A 71 15.73 17.40 38.87
CA ALA A 71 16.97 17.57 38.14
C ALA A 71 16.66 18.10 36.73
N ASN A 72 17.65 18.69 36.08
CA ASN A 72 17.56 19.07 34.68
C ASN A 72 18.92 18.92 34.00
N ARG A 73 18.90 18.82 32.68
CA ARG A 73 20.07 18.74 31.81
C ARG A 73 19.88 19.69 30.63
N SER A 74 20.93 20.42 30.25
CA SER A 74 20.91 21.17 29.00
C SER A 74 20.87 20.22 27.80
N GLN A 75 19.89 20.41 26.93
CA GLN A 75 19.67 19.60 25.74
C GLN A 75 18.95 20.45 24.69
N GLY A 76 19.71 20.96 23.72
CA GLY A 76 19.15 21.84 22.69
C GLY A 76 18.12 21.14 21.80
N GLY A 77 16.96 21.77 21.60
CA GLY A 77 15.97 21.39 20.61
C GLY A 77 15.23 20.07 20.86
N SER A 78 15.29 19.51 22.07
CA SER A 78 14.64 18.25 22.45
C SER A 78 13.12 18.30 22.22
N PHE A 79 12.59 17.35 21.44
CA PHE A 79 11.17 17.27 21.09
C PHE A 79 10.51 15.98 21.59
N THR A 80 11.16 14.84 21.35
CA THR A 80 10.70 13.51 21.76
C THR A 80 11.82 12.73 22.41
N THR A 81 11.47 11.91 23.41
CA THR A 81 12.42 11.04 24.12
C THR A 81 11.91 9.62 24.22
N THR A 82 12.74 8.66 23.83
CA THR A 82 12.46 7.23 23.99
C THR A 82 13.48 6.62 24.95
N ALA A 83 12.98 5.96 25.99
CA ALA A 83 13.83 5.21 26.90
C ALA A 83 14.11 3.82 26.33
N PHE A 84 15.35 3.35 26.44
CA PHE A 84 15.79 2.03 26.00
C PHE A 84 16.87 1.47 26.94
N SER A 85 17.22 0.20 26.76
CA SER A 85 18.30 -0.44 27.50
C SER A 85 19.10 -1.34 26.59
N TRP A 86 20.41 -1.10 26.54
CA TRP A 86 21.39 -1.96 25.91
C TRP A 86 22.31 -2.57 26.97
N PRO A 87 22.97 -3.71 26.69
CA PRO A 87 23.95 -4.28 27.60
C PRO A 87 25.00 -3.24 28.02
N ASN A 88 25.20 -3.07 29.33
CA ASN A 88 26.12 -2.11 29.94
C ASN A 88 25.81 -0.62 29.70
N TRP A 89 24.58 -0.29 29.29
CA TRP A 89 24.13 1.09 29.08
C TRP A 89 23.06 1.54 30.10
N GLY A 90 22.58 0.64 30.97
CA GLY A 90 21.52 0.97 31.93
C GLY A 90 20.27 1.53 31.24
N THR A 91 19.50 2.35 31.95
CA THR A 91 18.41 3.14 31.34
C THR A 91 19.02 4.26 30.52
N SER A 92 18.87 4.21 29.20
CA SER A 92 19.40 5.21 28.26
C SER A 92 18.27 5.94 27.54
N LEU A 93 18.56 7.11 26.98
CA LEU A 93 17.56 7.92 26.27
C LEU A 93 17.99 8.21 24.83
N ALA A 94 17.08 8.00 23.89
CA ALA A 94 17.17 8.54 22.55
C ALA A 94 16.40 9.86 22.52
N VAL A 95 17.09 10.97 22.26
CA VAL A 95 16.56 12.33 22.25
C VAL A 95 16.50 12.86 20.83
N MET A 96 15.29 13.05 20.34
CA MET A 96 15.03 13.51 18.97
C MET A 96 14.68 15.00 18.95
N PRO A 97 15.23 15.78 17.99
CA PRO A 97 14.92 17.19 17.88
C PRO A 97 13.62 17.45 17.10
N TYR A 98 13.04 18.65 17.26
CA TYR A 98 11.92 19.09 16.44
C TYR A 98 12.34 19.30 14.97
N GLN A 99 13.53 19.88 14.76
CA GLN A 99 14.15 20.06 13.45
C GLN A 99 15.67 19.90 13.57
N GLY A 100 16.29 19.32 12.55
CA GLY A 100 17.75 19.19 12.48
C GLY A 100 18.18 17.92 11.76
N PRO A 101 19.49 17.82 11.43
CA PRO A 101 20.07 16.63 10.78
C PRO A 101 20.57 15.58 11.77
N SER A 102 20.60 15.89 13.06
CA SER A 102 21.18 15.03 14.09
C SER A 102 20.32 14.94 15.35
N TRP A 103 20.47 13.86 16.08
CA TRP A 103 19.78 13.52 17.32
C TRP A 103 20.77 12.87 18.29
N THR A 104 20.41 12.68 19.56
CA THR A 104 21.37 12.31 20.62
C THR A 104 20.97 11.02 21.33
N LEU A 105 21.94 10.14 21.59
CA LEU A 105 21.82 9.06 22.57
C LEU A 105 22.51 9.47 23.87
N LEU A 106 21.80 9.33 24.98
CA LEU A 106 22.29 9.56 26.33
C LEU A 106 22.47 8.20 27.02
N LYS A 107 23.72 7.80 27.22
CA LYS A 107 24.06 6.52 27.85
C LYS A 107 23.93 6.62 29.37
N ASN A 108 23.25 5.63 29.95
CA ASN A 108 23.09 5.47 31.41
C ASN A 108 22.59 6.75 32.09
N PHE A 109 21.41 7.19 31.68
CA PHE A 109 20.76 8.39 32.20
C PHE A 109 20.36 8.20 33.67
N GLN A 110 20.95 9.01 34.55
CA GLN A 110 20.71 8.96 35.99
C GLN A 110 19.51 9.84 36.36
N ALA A 111 18.38 9.22 36.68
CA ALA A 111 17.12 9.93 36.87
C ALA A 111 17.13 10.96 38.02
N ASP A 112 17.96 10.77 39.05
CA ASP A 112 17.98 11.67 40.20
C ASP A 112 18.82 12.93 39.99
N THR A 113 19.77 12.90 39.05
CA THR A 113 20.70 14.01 38.78
C THR A 113 20.66 14.54 37.35
N ALA A 114 20.00 13.81 36.43
CA ALA A 114 20.03 14.03 34.98
C ALA A 114 21.43 13.90 34.34
N ASP A 115 22.37 13.28 35.07
CA ASP A 115 23.70 12.96 34.55
C ASP A 115 23.66 11.78 33.59
N VAL A 116 24.69 11.68 32.75
CA VAL A 116 24.88 10.60 31.77
C VAL A 116 26.34 10.22 31.75
N ASP A 117 26.63 8.97 31.44
CA ASP A 117 28.01 8.49 31.35
C ASP A 117 28.67 8.94 30.04
N ALA A 118 27.89 9.01 28.96
CA ALA A 118 28.34 9.42 27.64
C ALA A 118 27.18 9.92 26.77
N GLU A 119 27.52 10.73 25.76
CA GLU A 119 26.60 11.21 24.74
C GLU A 119 27.09 10.81 23.34
N TYR A 120 26.17 10.39 22.48
CA TYR A 120 26.47 10.07 21.09
C TYR A 120 25.53 10.83 20.17
N THR A 121 26.10 11.65 19.29
CA THR A 121 25.31 12.38 18.28
C THR A 121 25.20 11.52 17.03
N LEU A 122 23.98 11.15 16.69
CA LEU A 122 23.63 10.36 15.51
C LEU A 122 22.93 11.23 14.47
N GLY A 123 23.04 10.84 13.21
CA GLY A 123 22.40 11.55 12.11
C GLY A 123 23.31 11.67 10.89
N VAL A 124 22.69 11.96 9.75
CA VAL A 124 23.40 12.01 8.47
C VAL A 124 23.31 13.43 7.93
N PRO A 125 24.43 14.07 7.52
CA PRO A 125 24.41 15.41 6.95
C PRO A 125 23.43 15.51 5.77
N ARG A 126 22.63 16.58 5.71
CA ARG A 126 21.57 16.87 4.70
C ARG A 126 20.21 16.18 4.88
N HIS A 127 20.05 15.29 5.85
CA HIS A 127 18.73 14.79 6.23
C HIS A 127 18.06 15.82 7.13
N SER A 128 16.77 16.08 6.99
CA SER A 128 16.07 16.99 7.90
C SER A 128 14.85 16.33 8.52
N VAL A 129 14.76 16.50 9.83
CA VAL A 129 13.68 16.09 10.73
C VAL A 129 13.60 14.57 10.89
N PRO A 130 14.36 14.01 11.85
CA PRO A 130 14.06 12.66 12.32
C PRO A 130 12.65 12.65 12.96
N GLY A 131 11.88 11.59 12.70
CA GLY A 131 10.62 11.33 13.39
C GLY A 131 10.83 10.83 14.81
N VAL A 132 9.76 10.31 15.43
CA VAL A 132 9.84 9.62 16.72
C VAL A 132 10.70 8.36 16.60
N VAL A 133 11.44 8.02 17.67
CA VAL A 133 12.16 6.74 17.78
C VAL A 133 11.23 5.68 18.32
N THR A 134 11.30 4.49 17.75
CA THR A 134 10.67 3.29 18.30
C THR A 134 11.76 2.31 18.67
N ALA A 135 11.81 1.92 19.95
CA ALA A 135 12.72 0.88 20.44
C ALA A 135 12.00 -0.48 20.37
N ALA A 136 12.57 -1.44 19.64
CA ALA A 136 11.99 -2.77 19.46
C ALA A 136 13.07 -3.81 19.14
N ASP A 137 12.97 -5.00 19.72
CA ASP A 137 13.79 -6.17 19.38
C ASP A 137 13.28 -6.74 18.05
N ILE A 138 13.94 -6.37 16.95
CA ILE A 138 13.50 -6.73 15.60
C ILE A 138 14.28 -7.90 15.00
N ASP A 139 15.39 -8.30 15.61
CA ASP A 139 16.16 -9.47 15.18
C ASP A 139 16.08 -10.66 16.15
N GLY A 140 15.29 -10.53 17.21
CA GLY A 140 14.95 -11.59 18.14
C GLY A 140 16.09 -11.98 19.08
N ASP A 141 17.11 -11.14 19.22
CA ASP A 141 18.28 -11.42 20.07
C ASP A 141 18.08 -11.02 21.54
N GLY A 142 16.96 -10.39 21.87
CA GLY A 142 16.61 -9.91 23.20
C GLY A 142 17.16 -8.51 23.53
N ILE A 143 17.83 -7.86 22.59
CA ILE A 143 18.30 -6.48 22.64
C ILE A 143 17.41 -5.67 21.69
N VAL A 144 17.08 -4.44 22.07
CA VAL A 144 16.19 -3.60 21.25
C VAL A 144 16.99 -2.77 20.25
N GLU A 145 16.55 -2.70 19.00
CA GLU A 145 17.06 -1.75 18.02
C GLU A 145 16.29 -0.44 18.10
N LEU A 146 16.92 0.66 17.69
CA LEU A 146 16.28 1.97 17.61
C LEU A 146 15.90 2.28 16.17
N LEU A 147 14.60 2.34 15.90
CA LEU A 147 14.04 2.65 14.58
C LEU A 147 13.60 4.09 14.50
N TYR A 148 13.93 4.78 13.41
CA TYR A 148 13.44 6.15 13.18
C TYR A 148 13.32 6.47 11.70
N THR A 149 12.48 7.44 11.35
CA THR A 149 12.30 7.88 9.97
C THR A 149 12.92 9.24 9.74
N THR A 150 13.21 9.55 8.47
CA THR A 150 13.68 10.87 8.05
C THR A 150 12.76 11.38 6.95
N ARG A 151 12.17 12.57 7.16
CA ARG A 151 11.09 13.06 6.28
C ARG A 151 11.58 13.34 4.85
N ASN A 152 12.73 14.01 4.71
CA ASN A 152 13.21 14.42 3.39
C ASN A 152 13.78 13.28 2.55
N SER A 153 14.58 12.39 3.14
CA SER A 153 15.12 11.24 2.40
C SER A 153 14.16 10.07 2.32
N ARG A 154 13.03 10.14 3.05
CA ARG A 154 11.98 9.10 3.10
C ARG A 154 12.51 7.76 3.60
N THR A 155 13.54 7.80 4.41
CA THR A 155 14.29 6.60 4.82
C THR A 155 13.89 6.22 6.25
N LEU A 156 13.55 4.95 6.44
CA LEU A 156 13.57 4.25 7.70
C LEU A 156 15.02 3.83 8.01
N TRP A 157 15.47 4.22 9.19
CA TRP A 157 16.78 3.92 9.72
C TRP A 157 16.67 3.03 10.95
N ARG A 158 17.72 2.28 11.20
CA ARG A 158 17.92 1.43 12.38
C ARG A 158 19.25 1.76 13.01
N VAL A 159 19.31 1.73 14.34
CA VAL A 159 20.57 1.76 15.09
C VAL A 159 20.61 0.53 15.97
N ASP A 160 21.65 -0.26 15.75
CA ASP A 160 21.87 -1.53 16.45
C ASP A 160 22.71 -1.30 17.71
N TYR A 161 22.65 -2.21 18.67
CA TYR A 161 23.60 -2.25 19.77
C TYR A 161 25.03 -2.41 19.23
N PRO A 162 25.96 -1.46 19.47
CA PRO A 162 27.29 -1.53 18.91
C PRO A 162 28.09 -2.67 19.56
N LYS A 163 28.90 -3.36 18.75
CA LYS A 163 29.89 -4.31 19.26
C LYS A 163 30.91 -3.59 20.16
N ASP A 164 31.52 -4.33 21.08
CA ASP A 164 32.52 -3.78 22.00
C ASP A 164 33.57 -2.91 21.29
N GLY A 165 33.70 -1.67 21.75
CA GLY A 165 34.64 -0.69 21.20
C GLY A 165 34.18 0.06 19.95
N GLN A 166 32.99 -0.25 19.41
CA GLN A 166 32.38 0.49 18.29
C GLN A 166 31.40 1.56 18.79
N LEU A 167 31.21 2.58 17.96
CA LEU A 167 30.16 3.60 18.18
C LEU A 167 28.85 3.13 17.55
N PRO A 168 27.69 3.52 18.09
CA PRO A 168 26.42 3.28 17.44
C PRO A 168 26.36 4.06 16.12
N GLU A 169 25.92 3.40 15.04
CA GLU A 169 25.82 4.00 13.70
C GLU A 169 24.45 3.70 13.07
N PRO A 170 23.81 4.68 12.39
CA PRO A 170 22.57 4.43 11.69
C PRO A 170 22.75 3.64 10.39
N VAL A 171 21.93 2.63 10.21
CA VAL A 171 21.82 1.81 8.99
C VAL A 171 20.49 2.09 8.31
N ALA A 172 20.53 2.34 6.99
CA ALA A 172 19.31 2.51 6.21
C ALA A 172 18.63 1.15 5.99
N VAL A 173 17.40 1.00 6.46
CA VAL A 173 16.62 -0.24 6.34
C VAL A 173 15.79 -0.24 5.06
N TRP A 174 15.05 0.84 4.86
CA TRP A 174 14.12 0.96 3.74
C TRP A 174 13.92 2.42 3.36
N THR A 175 13.75 2.70 2.08
CA THR A 175 13.42 4.06 1.61
C THR A 175 12.09 4.01 0.86
N ALA A 176 11.12 4.79 1.35
CA ALA A 176 9.82 4.91 0.73
C ALA A 176 9.96 5.43 -0.71
N PRO A 177 9.43 4.70 -1.71
CA PRO A 177 9.47 5.14 -3.11
C PRO A 177 8.80 6.50 -3.29
N VAL A 178 7.66 6.69 -2.63
CA VAL A 178 6.87 7.93 -2.56
C VAL A 178 6.27 8.04 -1.16
N GLY A 179 5.83 9.24 -0.79
CA GLY A 179 5.31 9.48 0.54
C GLY A 179 6.38 9.72 1.58
N THR A 180 5.99 10.43 2.65
CA THR A 180 6.89 10.76 3.75
C THR A 180 6.55 9.92 4.98
N PRO A 181 7.41 8.98 5.39
CA PRO A 181 7.18 8.19 6.59
C PRO A 181 7.36 9.08 7.83
N ARG A 182 6.30 9.23 8.63
CA ARG A 182 6.31 10.11 9.82
C ARG A 182 6.49 9.42 11.16
N HIS A 183 6.09 8.16 11.23
CA HIS A 183 6.00 7.39 12.46
C HIS A 183 6.44 5.96 12.19
N VAL A 184 6.77 5.22 13.24
CA VAL A 184 7.14 3.82 13.18
C VAL A 184 6.36 3.08 14.24
N VAL A 185 5.53 2.13 13.83
CA VAL A 185 4.87 1.20 14.75
C VAL A 185 5.29 -0.21 14.40
N VAL A 186 5.50 -1.04 15.41
CA VAL A 186 5.86 -2.45 15.24
C VAL A 186 4.78 -3.37 15.77
N ALA A 187 4.53 -4.48 15.07
CA ALA A 187 3.62 -5.53 15.49
C ALA A 187 3.85 -6.79 14.65
N ASP A 188 3.64 -7.97 15.22
CA ASP A 188 3.58 -9.24 14.48
C ASP A 188 2.25 -9.34 13.71
N LEU A 189 2.20 -8.76 12.50
CA LEU A 189 0.97 -8.68 11.72
C LEU A 189 0.66 -9.99 11.02
N ASN A 190 1.69 -10.68 10.53
CA ASN A 190 1.56 -11.93 9.77
C ASN A 190 1.53 -13.19 10.65
N GLY A 191 1.67 -13.04 11.98
CA GLY A 191 1.56 -14.12 12.94
C GLY A 191 2.73 -15.11 12.93
N ASP A 192 3.88 -14.73 12.36
CA ASP A 192 5.07 -15.59 12.30
C ASP A 192 5.98 -15.47 13.52
N GLY A 193 5.63 -14.56 14.45
CA GLY A 193 6.37 -14.30 15.68
C GLY A 193 7.48 -13.26 15.54
N ALA A 194 7.75 -12.75 14.34
CA ALA A 194 8.65 -11.61 14.13
C ALA A 194 7.87 -10.28 14.17
N LEU A 195 8.51 -9.23 14.67
CA LEU A 195 7.91 -7.90 14.66
C LEU A 195 8.01 -7.26 13.26
N ASP A 196 6.87 -7.03 12.61
CA ASP A 196 6.77 -6.26 11.37
C ASP A 196 6.74 -4.75 11.65
N ILE A 197 6.93 -3.93 10.61
CA ILE A 197 6.89 -2.47 10.70
C ILE A 197 5.72 -1.89 9.90
N LEU A 198 4.98 -0.96 10.51
CA LEU A 198 3.99 -0.09 9.85
C LEU A 198 4.49 1.36 9.78
N LEU A 199 4.41 1.97 8.59
CA LEU A 199 4.86 3.33 8.33
C LEU A 199 3.72 4.15 7.68
N PRO A 200 3.15 5.14 8.37
CA PRO A 200 2.17 6.02 7.75
C PRO A 200 2.90 6.97 6.80
N LEU A 201 2.41 7.06 5.56
CA LEU A 201 2.99 7.91 4.53
C LEU A 201 2.14 9.16 4.40
N GLU A 202 2.45 10.25 5.12
CA GLU A 202 1.60 11.46 5.27
C GLU A 202 1.10 12.10 3.96
N SER A 203 1.85 11.95 2.87
CA SER A 203 1.48 12.48 1.55
C SER A 203 0.78 11.45 0.65
N GLU A 204 0.59 10.22 1.12
CA GLU A 204 -0.02 9.10 0.41
C GLU A 204 -1.19 8.54 1.22
N ARG A 205 -2.24 8.06 0.56
CA ARG A 205 -3.42 7.50 1.25
C ARG A 205 -3.20 6.04 1.63
N ARG A 206 -2.07 5.75 2.27
CA ARG A 206 -1.65 4.39 2.61
C ARG A 206 -0.64 4.33 3.73
N ILE A 207 -0.58 3.19 4.38
CA ILE A 207 0.38 2.80 5.40
C ILE A 207 1.23 1.69 4.77
N ALA A 208 2.54 1.93 4.65
CA ALA A 208 3.45 0.89 4.20
C ALA A 208 3.63 -0.16 5.30
N VAL A 209 3.67 -1.43 4.89
CA VAL A 209 3.93 -2.58 5.76
C VAL A 209 5.25 -3.20 5.32
N LEU A 210 6.19 -3.36 6.24
CA LEU A 210 7.44 -4.07 6.00
C LEU A 210 7.44 -5.34 6.86
N LEU A 211 7.41 -6.48 6.20
CA LEU A 211 7.44 -7.80 6.84
C LEU A 211 8.87 -8.15 7.24
N ASN A 212 9.02 -8.69 8.44
CA ASN A 212 10.31 -9.08 9.00
C ASN A 212 10.53 -10.58 8.91
N ASP A 213 11.78 -11.03 8.71
CA ASP A 213 12.15 -12.44 8.74
C ASP A 213 12.57 -12.93 10.14
N GLY A 214 12.41 -12.08 11.15
CA GLY A 214 12.85 -12.30 12.52
C GLY A 214 14.36 -12.13 12.73
N LYS A 215 15.09 -11.60 11.75
CA LYS A 215 16.52 -11.25 11.84
C LYS A 215 16.77 -9.79 11.48
N GLY A 216 15.71 -8.97 11.51
CA GLY A 216 15.74 -7.58 11.10
C GLY A 216 15.92 -7.37 9.60
N HIS A 217 15.69 -8.39 8.74
CA HIS A 217 15.62 -8.18 7.30
C HIS A 217 14.18 -7.92 6.88
N PHE A 218 13.93 -6.71 6.40
CA PHE A 218 12.60 -6.26 6.05
C PHE A 218 12.33 -6.35 4.55
N THR A 219 11.14 -6.84 4.20
CA THR A 219 10.63 -6.83 2.83
C THR A 219 9.30 -6.10 2.75
N PRO A 220 9.03 -5.29 1.72
CA PRO A 220 7.72 -4.66 1.57
C PRO A 220 6.61 -5.68 1.40
N GLY A 221 5.63 -5.64 2.30
CA GLY A 221 4.34 -6.33 2.18
C GLY A 221 3.28 -5.43 1.53
N PRO A 222 2.09 -5.98 1.21
CA PRO A 222 0.94 -5.19 0.83
C PRO A 222 0.61 -4.11 1.87
N GLU A 223 0.35 -2.92 1.35
CA GLU A 223 0.10 -1.72 2.12
C GLU A 223 -1.36 -1.67 2.61
N LEU A 224 -1.61 -1.00 3.73
CA LEU A 224 -2.97 -0.74 4.19
C LEU A 224 -3.46 0.57 3.59
N LEU A 225 -4.57 0.52 2.85
CA LEU A 225 -5.16 1.72 2.27
C LEU A 225 -5.89 2.54 3.32
N VAL A 226 -5.77 3.85 3.24
CA VAL A 226 -6.52 4.80 4.06
C VAL A 226 -7.76 5.25 3.30
N PRO A 227 -8.99 5.02 3.83
CA PRO A 227 -10.23 5.43 3.18
C PRO A 227 -10.36 6.96 3.13
N GLY A 228 -11.24 7.44 2.24
CA GLY A 228 -11.54 8.86 2.11
C GLY A 228 -10.65 9.64 1.12
N GLN A 229 -10.90 10.96 1.05
CA GLN A 229 -10.19 11.92 0.18
C GLN A 229 -9.25 12.87 0.95
N ALA A 230 -9.15 12.71 2.28
CA ALA A 230 -8.30 13.52 3.14
C ALA A 230 -6.81 13.20 2.92
N TRP A 231 -5.93 14.10 3.39
CA TRP A 231 -4.48 13.86 3.37
C TRP A 231 -4.11 12.63 4.19
N GLY A 232 -2.97 12.03 3.84
CA GLY A 232 -2.51 10.75 4.34
C GLY A 232 -2.21 10.73 5.84
N PRO A 233 -2.03 9.53 6.40
CA PRO A 233 -1.90 9.34 7.83
C PRO A 233 -0.58 9.88 8.39
N ALA A 234 -0.58 10.39 9.61
CA ALA A 234 0.62 10.90 10.28
C ALA A 234 1.01 10.09 11.52
N PHE A 235 0.02 9.65 12.29
CA PHE A 235 0.17 8.93 13.55
C PHE A 235 -0.51 7.57 13.45
N LEU A 236 0.13 6.56 14.03
CA LEU A 236 -0.40 5.22 14.15
C LEU A 236 -0.39 4.81 15.62
N ALA A 237 -1.40 4.07 16.04
CA ALA A 237 -1.42 3.35 17.32
C ALA A 237 -2.01 1.96 17.08
N ILE A 238 -1.35 0.92 17.60
CA ILE A 238 -1.78 -0.47 17.42
C ILE A 238 -1.89 -1.17 18.78
N ALA A 239 -2.89 -2.04 18.93
CA ALA A 239 -3.05 -2.90 20.09
C ALA A 239 -3.69 -4.23 19.69
N LYS A 240 -3.40 -5.29 20.45
CA LYS A 240 -4.07 -6.59 20.28
C LYS A 240 -5.42 -6.53 21.01
N VAL A 241 -6.52 -6.82 20.32
CA VAL A 241 -7.88 -6.81 20.87
C VAL A 241 -8.63 -8.03 20.32
N GLU A 242 -9.15 -8.88 21.22
CA GLU A 242 -9.95 -10.07 20.86
C GLU A 242 -9.30 -10.97 19.78
N GLY A 243 -7.98 -11.18 19.86
CA GLY A 243 -7.26 -12.01 18.89
C GLY A 243 -7.07 -11.37 17.50
N SER A 244 -7.43 -10.10 17.32
CA SER A 244 -7.14 -9.28 16.13
C SER A 244 -6.21 -8.12 16.50
N TRP A 245 -5.61 -7.49 15.50
CA TRP A 245 -4.95 -6.19 15.67
C TRP A 245 -5.96 -5.06 15.46
N LEU A 246 -6.08 -4.18 16.45
CA LEU A 246 -6.75 -2.89 16.32
C LEU A 246 -5.67 -1.85 16.00
N LEU A 247 -5.66 -1.36 14.77
CA LEU A 247 -4.81 -0.24 14.35
C LEU A 247 -5.68 1.00 14.19
N VAL A 248 -5.26 2.11 14.78
CA VAL A 248 -5.92 3.42 14.61
C VAL A 248 -4.91 4.36 13.97
N THR A 249 -5.36 5.13 12.99
CA THR A 249 -4.59 6.19 12.36
C THR A 249 -5.42 7.46 12.25
N ASP A 250 -4.75 8.60 12.13
CA ASP A 250 -5.40 9.85 11.76
C ASP A 250 -5.43 10.07 10.24
N THR A 251 -6.28 10.99 9.82
CA THR A 251 -6.20 11.76 8.58
C THR A 251 -6.36 13.24 8.95
N GLU A 252 -6.32 14.14 7.96
CA GLU A 252 -6.57 15.58 8.20
C GLU A 252 -7.86 15.85 8.99
N ARG A 253 -8.90 15.02 8.81
CA ARG A 253 -10.25 15.26 9.33
C ARG A 253 -10.92 14.04 9.95
N SER A 254 -10.21 12.94 10.14
CA SER A 254 -10.82 11.70 10.63
C SER A 254 -9.84 10.86 11.44
N LEU A 255 -10.38 9.95 12.22
CA LEU A 255 -9.70 8.73 12.66
C LEU A 255 -10.15 7.58 11.77
N VAL A 256 -9.22 6.72 11.39
CA VAL A 256 -9.53 5.46 10.73
C VAL A 256 -9.13 4.32 11.65
N PHE A 257 -10.10 3.49 11.99
CA PHE A 257 -9.93 2.27 12.76
C PHE A 257 -9.82 1.10 11.80
N TYR A 258 -8.82 0.26 11.99
CA TYR A 258 -8.59 -0.99 11.29
C TYR A 258 -8.74 -2.13 12.28
N ARG A 259 -9.56 -3.13 11.93
CA ARG A 259 -9.50 -4.44 12.57
C ARG A 259 -8.82 -5.39 11.60
N ILE A 260 -7.56 -5.70 11.86
CA ILE A 260 -6.70 -6.55 11.03
C ILE A 260 -6.67 -7.93 11.67
N GLU A 261 -6.94 -8.96 10.87
CA GLU A 261 -6.91 -10.34 11.33
C GLU A 261 -5.47 -10.77 11.67
N THR A 262 -5.28 -11.40 12.83
CA THR A 262 -3.95 -11.94 13.20
C THR A 262 -3.57 -13.03 12.20
N GLY A 263 -2.33 -13.02 11.71
CA GLY A 263 -1.87 -14.00 10.73
C GLY A 263 -2.08 -13.59 9.27
N SER A 264 -2.84 -12.51 9.03
CA SER A 264 -3.18 -12.04 7.69
C SER A 264 -3.25 -10.51 7.68
N PRO A 265 -2.13 -9.81 7.44
CA PRO A 265 -2.07 -8.34 7.47
C PRO A 265 -3.02 -7.68 6.45
N TYR A 266 -3.52 -8.46 5.49
CA TYR A 266 -4.28 -8.00 4.33
C TYR A 266 -5.79 -8.24 4.46
N GLN A 267 -6.21 -8.97 5.49
CA GLN A 267 -7.63 -9.14 5.81
C GLN A 267 -7.96 -8.18 6.94
N TYR A 268 -8.52 -7.03 6.55
CA TYR A 268 -8.89 -6.01 7.49
C TYR A 268 -10.22 -5.34 7.13
N LYS A 269 -10.87 -4.78 8.16
CA LYS A 269 -12.02 -3.89 8.02
C LYS A 269 -11.62 -2.49 8.47
N THR A 270 -12.20 -1.47 7.85
CA THR A 270 -11.98 -0.07 8.25
C THR A 270 -13.28 0.60 8.67
N ILE A 271 -13.20 1.47 9.67
CA ILE A 271 -14.26 2.42 10.05
C ILE A 271 -13.64 3.82 10.12
N GLU A 272 -14.25 4.79 9.44
CA GLU A 272 -13.78 6.18 9.45
C GLU A 272 -14.70 7.06 10.30
N ILE A 273 -14.13 7.71 11.32
CA ILE A 273 -14.82 8.62 12.23
C ILE A 273 -14.30 10.03 11.99
N PRO A 274 -15.12 10.97 11.50
CA PRO A 274 -14.69 12.35 11.34
C PRO A 274 -14.35 13.02 12.66
N LEU A 275 -13.44 13.97 12.60
CA LEU A 275 -13.01 14.84 13.67
C LEU A 275 -13.14 16.30 13.25
N ASP A 276 -13.37 17.17 14.23
CA ASP A 276 -13.44 18.63 14.05
C ASP A 276 -12.06 19.30 13.98
N GLY A 277 -10.97 18.53 14.09
CA GLY A 277 -9.60 19.02 14.03
C GLY A 277 -8.59 17.90 13.79
N GLY A 278 -7.39 18.29 13.33
CA GLY A 278 -6.30 17.34 13.07
C GLY A 278 -5.71 16.75 14.35
N VAL A 279 -5.23 15.52 14.29
CA VAL A 279 -4.65 14.83 15.44
C VAL A 279 -3.21 15.31 15.67
N SER A 280 -2.83 15.49 16.94
CA SER A 280 -1.45 15.81 17.36
C SER A 280 -0.82 14.71 18.20
N GLN A 281 -1.63 13.91 18.90
CA GLN A 281 -1.20 12.69 19.57
C GLN A 281 -2.30 11.62 19.50
N LEU A 282 -1.85 10.38 19.36
CA LEU A 282 -2.70 9.18 19.27
C LEU A 282 -2.05 8.07 20.09
N ARG A 283 -2.78 7.48 21.04
CA ARG A 283 -2.30 6.36 21.88
C ARG A 283 -3.43 5.38 22.17
N LEU A 284 -3.10 4.09 22.18
CA LEU A 284 -3.99 3.02 22.62
C LEU A 284 -3.45 2.44 23.93
N GLN A 285 -4.28 2.43 24.97
CA GLN A 285 -3.94 1.90 26.29
C GLN A 285 -5.21 1.71 27.10
N ASP A 286 -5.27 0.67 27.92
CA ASP A 286 -6.25 0.58 29.03
C ASP A 286 -5.90 1.65 30.08
N VAL A 287 -6.61 2.78 30.07
CA VAL A 287 -6.34 3.90 30.99
C VAL A 287 -7.18 3.83 32.25
N ASP A 288 -8.25 3.05 32.24
CA ASP A 288 -9.18 2.94 33.36
C ASP A 288 -9.19 1.57 34.05
N GLY A 289 -8.25 0.70 33.69
CA GLY A 289 -8.05 -0.61 34.32
C GLY A 289 -9.25 -1.54 34.16
N ASP A 290 -10.16 -1.28 33.22
CA ASP A 290 -11.31 -2.14 32.95
C ASP A 290 -10.96 -3.36 32.08
N GLY A 291 -9.71 -3.42 31.59
CA GLY A 291 -9.18 -4.50 30.76
C GLY A 291 -9.44 -4.31 29.27
N GLU A 292 -10.19 -3.28 28.87
CA GLU A 292 -10.39 -2.90 27.48
C GLU A 292 -9.34 -1.88 27.04
N VAL A 293 -8.98 -1.93 25.76
CA VAL A 293 -8.10 -0.91 25.19
C VAL A 293 -8.90 0.37 24.96
N ASP A 294 -8.44 1.48 25.53
CA ASP A 294 -8.98 2.82 25.29
C ASP A 294 -8.15 3.59 24.26
N LEU A 295 -8.77 4.61 23.66
CA LEU A 295 -8.11 5.54 22.74
C LEU A 295 -7.96 6.91 23.40
N ILE A 296 -6.71 7.38 23.50
CA ILE A 296 -6.36 8.73 23.90
C ILE A 296 -6.00 9.50 22.64
N VAL A 297 -6.73 10.58 22.37
CA VAL A 297 -6.48 11.47 21.22
C VAL A 297 -6.37 12.91 21.67
N VAL A 298 -5.39 13.63 21.13
CA VAL A 298 -5.23 15.07 21.36
C VAL A 298 -5.43 15.79 20.03
N LEU A 299 -6.45 16.64 19.97
CA LEU A 299 -6.81 17.41 18.79
C LEU A 299 -6.06 18.75 18.73
N SER A 300 -5.62 19.11 17.53
CA SER A 300 -4.90 20.36 17.29
C SER A 300 -5.86 21.55 17.24
N LYS A 301 -5.45 22.67 17.85
CA LYS A 301 -6.14 23.98 17.75
C LYS A 301 -7.57 24.02 18.31
N LEU A 302 -7.92 23.08 19.19
CA LEU A 302 -9.20 23.07 19.90
C LEU A 302 -8.99 23.35 21.40
N LYS A 303 -9.95 24.04 22.01
CA LYS A 303 -10.07 24.11 23.47
C LYS A 303 -10.57 22.75 23.96
N ASP A 304 -10.04 22.25 25.07
CA ASP A 304 -10.32 20.91 25.60
C ASP A 304 -9.97 19.78 24.60
N SER A 305 -8.77 19.85 24.04
CA SER A 305 -8.27 18.99 22.96
C SER A 305 -8.05 17.52 23.33
N LEU A 306 -7.87 17.20 24.61
CA LEU A 306 -7.69 15.84 25.09
C LEU A 306 -9.04 15.13 25.14
N GLN A 307 -9.18 14.07 24.36
CA GLN A 307 -10.33 13.18 24.40
C GLN A 307 -9.89 11.76 24.74
N ILE A 308 -10.67 11.12 25.60
CA ILE A 308 -10.52 9.69 25.91
C ILE A 308 -11.79 9.01 25.42
N LEU A 309 -11.60 8.04 24.54
CA LEU A 309 -12.66 7.18 24.06
C LEU A 309 -12.48 5.81 24.72
N TYR A 310 -13.31 5.52 25.72
CA TYR A 310 -13.24 4.25 26.43
C TYR A 310 -13.68 3.08 25.54
N GLY A 311 -13.03 1.94 25.73
CA GLY A 311 -13.34 0.68 25.06
C GLY A 311 -14.75 0.13 25.36
N PRO A 312 -15.21 -0.88 24.60
CA PRO A 312 -14.53 -1.53 23.48
C PRO A 312 -14.57 -0.68 22.19
N LEU A 313 -13.40 -0.31 21.68
CA LEU A 313 -13.26 0.72 20.65
C LEU A 313 -13.91 0.36 19.31
N TRP A 314 -13.80 -0.90 18.88
CA TRP A 314 -14.36 -1.34 17.60
C TRP A 314 -15.88 -1.21 17.56
N GLN A 315 -16.56 -1.66 18.63
CA GLN A 315 -18.01 -1.53 18.72
C GLN A 315 -18.44 -0.05 18.83
N LYS A 316 -17.65 0.76 19.54
CA LYS A 316 -17.91 2.20 19.65
C LYS A 316 -17.78 2.92 18.31
N ALA A 317 -16.78 2.53 17.50
CA ALA A 317 -16.60 3.04 16.15
C ALA A 317 -17.80 2.69 15.26
N ILE A 318 -18.28 1.44 15.29
CA ILE A 318 -19.51 1.02 14.58
C ILE A 318 -20.71 1.88 14.99
N ASN A 319 -20.89 2.09 16.30
CA ASN A 319 -22.02 2.87 16.80
C ASN A 319 -21.97 4.32 16.34
N LEU A 320 -20.78 4.93 16.32
CA LEU A 320 -20.58 6.31 15.88
C LEU A 320 -20.84 6.46 14.37
N GLU A 321 -20.37 5.51 13.56
CA GLU A 321 -20.65 5.44 12.13
C GLU A 321 -22.16 5.33 11.87
N ASN A 322 -22.85 4.43 12.59
CA ASN A 322 -24.29 4.22 12.46
C ASN A 322 -25.13 5.43 12.90
N THR A 323 -24.72 6.15 13.94
CA THR A 323 -25.42 7.39 14.34
C THR A 323 -25.32 8.49 13.28
N LYS A 324 -24.24 8.49 12.49
CA LYS A 324 -24.06 9.40 11.36
C LYS A 324 -25.06 9.07 10.24
N SER A 325 -25.22 7.78 9.94
CA SER A 325 -26.23 7.30 8.98
C SER A 325 -27.67 7.52 9.47
N ALA A 326 -27.93 7.49 10.78
CA ALA A 326 -29.25 7.75 11.34
C ALA A 326 -29.62 9.25 11.38
N ALA A 327 -28.66 10.14 11.60
CA ALA A 327 -28.88 11.59 11.57
C ALA A 327 -29.17 12.14 10.16
N GLU A 328 -28.76 11.42 9.11
CA GLU A 328 -29.12 11.71 7.71
C GLU A 328 -30.53 11.22 7.34
N VAL A 329 -31.21 10.45 8.20
CA VAL A 329 -32.58 9.94 8.00
C VAL A 329 -33.55 10.62 8.98
N VAL A 330 -33.69 11.94 8.87
CA VAL A 330 -34.85 12.67 9.42
C VAL A 330 -35.45 13.52 8.31
N PRO A 331 -36.62 13.15 7.75
CA PRO A 331 -37.33 13.99 6.80
C PRO A 331 -38.00 15.14 7.55
N GLY A 332 -37.51 16.35 7.32
CA GLY A 332 -38.25 17.59 7.61
C GLY A 332 -37.86 18.30 8.90
N GLN A 333 -36.92 19.24 8.79
CA GLN A 333 -37.05 20.57 9.38
C GLN A 333 -36.05 21.50 8.69
N ILE A 334 -36.58 22.34 7.79
CA ILE A 334 -35.84 23.43 7.15
C ILE A 334 -35.79 24.57 8.18
N ALA A 335 -34.58 25.00 8.54
CA ALA A 335 -34.33 26.35 9.00
C ALA A 335 -33.17 26.89 8.16
N GLU A 336 -33.53 27.80 7.25
CA GLU A 336 -32.65 28.49 6.32
C GLU A 336 -31.56 29.28 7.06
N ARG A 337 -30.32 29.13 6.59
CA ARG A 337 -29.36 30.24 6.51
C ARG A 337 -28.61 30.13 5.18
N GLU A 338 -28.99 31.01 4.26
CA GLU A 338 -28.22 31.38 3.08
C GLU A 338 -26.90 32.02 3.52
N ASP A 339 -25.76 31.48 3.09
CA ASP A 339 -24.81 32.22 2.25
C ASP A 339 -23.75 31.28 1.63
N ASP A 340 -23.41 31.55 0.37
CA ASP A 340 -22.30 31.03 -0.43
C ASP A 340 -22.15 29.51 -0.65
N ARG A 341 -23.04 28.94 -1.47
CA ARG A 341 -22.74 27.70 -2.24
C ARG A 341 -22.62 28.01 -3.72
N VAL A 342 -21.40 27.93 -4.24
CA VAL A 342 -21.14 27.72 -5.66
C VAL A 342 -21.54 26.27 -5.98
N ASP A 343 -22.55 26.14 -6.82
CA ASP A 343 -23.09 24.91 -7.41
C ASP A 343 -21.98 24.09 -8.11
N PRO A 344 -21.59 22.90 -7.60
CA PRO A 344 -20.62 22.03 -8.27
C PRO A 344 -21.22 21.22 -9.43
N THR A 345 -22.53 21.35 -9.70
CA THR A 345 -23.22 20.43 -10.62
C THR A 345 -23.30 20.89 -12.07
N SER A 346 -22.64 21.98 -12.45
CA SER A 346 -22.81 22.60 -13.76
C SER A 346 -21.55 22.68 -14.63
N ALA A 347 -20.76 21.59 -14.77
CA ALA A 347 -19.89 21.41 -15.96
C ALA A 347 -19.27 19.99 -16.11
N ILE A 348 -20.06 18.93 -16.28
CA ILE A 348 -19.52 17.66 -16.85
C ILE A 348 -20.54 17.08 -17.84
N LYS A 349 -20.42 17.46 -19.11
CA LYS A 349 -21.07 16.76 -20.23
C LYS A 349 -20.00 16.14 -21.13
N ARG A 350 -20.03 14.80 -21.14
CA ARG A 350 -19.47 13.81 -22.09
C ARG A 350 -18.27 13.01 -21.57
N ASN A 351 -18.56 11.89 -20.92
CA ASN A 351 -18.27 10.55 -21.46
C ASN A 351 -18.95 9.49 -20.57
N ILE A 352 -19.83 8.69 -21.20
CA ILE A 352 -20.79 7.73 -20.61
C ILE A 352 -21.54 8.29 -19.40
N ALA A 353 -22.72 8.87 -19.68
CA ALA A 353 -23.66 9.34 -18.69
C ALA A 353 -23.96 8.27 -17.61
N LEU A 354 -23.29 8.34 -16.46
CA LEU A 354 -23.85 7.92 -15.17
C LEU A 354 -24.94 8.92 -14.72
N THR A 355 -25.73 9.43 -15.67
CA THR A 355 -26.97 10.18 -15.48
C THR A 355 -28.19 9.36 -15.94
N VAL A 356 -28.01 8.06 -16.22
CA VAL A 356 -29.10 7.11 -16.45
C VAL A 356 -29.72 6.69 -15.11
N ASP A 357 -31.02 6.39 -15.15
CA ASP A 357 -31.83 5.76 -14.11
C ASP A 357 -30.99 4.82 -13.21
N PRO A 358 -30.82 5.13 -11.91
CA PRO A 358 -30.07 4.32 -10.96
C PRO A 358 -30.55 2.88 -10.86
N SER A 359 -31.83 2.62 -11.16
CA SER A 359 -32.44 1.29 -11.11
C SER A 359 -32.13 0.40 -12.33
N ARG A 360 -31.48 0.96 -13.36
CA ARG A 360 -31.16 0.22 -14.57
C ARG A 360 -30.21 -0.95 -14.27
N VAL A 361 -30.59 -2.15 -14.70
CA VAL A 361 -29.84 -3.40 -14.49
C VAL A 361 -28.69 -3.52 -15.49
N LEU A 362 -27.46 -3.52 -14.97
CA LEU A 362 -26.22 -3.69 -15.73
C LEU A 362 -25.86 -5.16 -15.93
N ALA A 363 -26.06 -5.97 -14.89
CA ALA A 363 -25.77 -7.40 -14.92
C ALA A 363 -26.78 -8.19 -14.07
N ARG A 364 -26.86 -9.49 -14.31
CA ARG A 364 -27.60 -10.44 -13.48
C ARG A 364 -26.71 -11.60 -13.10
N VAL A 365 -26.80 -12.03 -11.85
CA VAL A 365 -26.18 -13.23 -11.31
C VAL A 365 -27.32 -14.12 -10.83
N GLY A 366 -27.78 -15.04 -11.69
CA GLY A 366 -29.02 -15.78 -11.46
C GLY A 366 -30.23 -14.85 -11.35
N ASP A 367 -30.93 -14.93 -10.22
CA ASP A 367 -32.07 -14.10 -9.87
C ASP A 367 -31.69 -12.69 -9.41
N HIS A 368 -30.45 -12.48 -8.96
CA HIS A 368 -29.98 -11.20 -8.42
C HIS A 368 -29.64 -10.22 -9.56
N ALA A 369 -30.19 -9.01 -9.48
CA ALA A 369 -29.95 -7.93 -10.44
C ALA A 369 -28.94 -6.92 -9.88
N ILE A 370 -27.87 -6.66 -10.62
CA ILE A 370 -26.89 -5.63 -10.32
C ILE A 370 -27.24 -4.39 -11.12
N THR A 371 -27.51 -3.29 -10.44
CA THR A 371 -27.93 -2.01 -11.02
C THR A 371 -26.78 -1.01 -11.14
N ILE A 372 -27.04 0.12 -11.82
CA ILE A 372 -26.12 1.27 -11.84
C ILE A 372 -25.90 1.81 -10.43
N LYS A 373 -26.93 1.80 -9.57
CA LYS A 373 -26.82 2.21 -8.17
C LYS A 373 -25.82 1.31 -7.43
N ASP A 374 -25.98 0.00 -7.54
CA ASP A 374 -25.12 -0.97 -6.85
C ASP A 374 -23.66 -0.83 -7.29
N LEU A 375 -23.41 -0.65 -8.60
CA LEU A 375 -22.07 -0.41 -9.13
C LEU A 375 -21.42 0.86 -8.53
N ARG A 376 -22.21 1.95 -8.38
CA ARG A 376 -21.71 3.20 -7.78
C ARG A 376 -21.46 3.06 -6.30
N GLU A 377 -22.41 2.47 -5.57
CA GLU A 377 -22.28 2.29 -4.12
C GLU A 377 -21.09 1.39 -3.80
N PHE A 378 -20.98 0.25 -4.48
CA PHE A 378 -19.83 -0.64 -4.35
C PHE A 378 -18.52 0.05 -4.72
N GLY A 379 -18.48 0.77 -5.84
CA GLY A 379 -17.27 1.49 -6.26
C GLY A 379 -16.88 2.64 -5.34
N LEU A 380 -17.84 3.37 -4.77
CA LEU A 380 -17.57 4.47 -3.82
C LEU A 380 -17.15 3.94 -2.45
N GLN A 381 -17.87 2.94 -1.93
CA GLN A 381 -17.54 2.30 -0.64
C GLN A 381 -16.20 1.56 -0.69
N GLY A 382 -15.86 0.96 -1.84
CA GLY A 382 -14.57 0.30 -2.07
C GLY A 382 -13.42 1.23 -2.46
N GLY A 383 -13.63 2.56 -2.52
CA GLY A 383 -12.57 3.52 -2.89
C GLY A 383 -12.20 3.55 -4.39
N LEU A 384 -12.97 2.88 -5.24
CA LEU A 384 -12.81 2.76 -6.70
C LEU A 384 -13.58 3.85 -7.48
N GLY A 385 -14.02 4.93 -6.83
CA GLY A 385 -14.82 6.00 -7.46
C GLY A 385 -14.13 6.70 -8.64
N GLN A 386 -12.79 6.75 -8.66
CA GLN A 386 -12.00 7.24 -9.80
C GLN A 386 -12.05 6.27 -10.99
N GLU A 387 -12.07 4.96 -10.75
CA GLU A 387 -12.14 3.97 -11.82
C GLU A 387 -13.47 4.06 -12.59
N LEU A 388 -14.55 4.40 -11.88
CA LEU A 388 -15.89 4.60 -12.46
C LEU A 388 -15.94 5.73 -13.52
N GLN A 389 -14.92 6.59 -13.58
CA GLN A 389 -14.81 7.65 -14.59
C GLN A 389 -14.39 7.12 -15.97
N SER A 390 -13.93 5.87 -16.06
CA SER A 390 -13.48 5.25 -17.30
C SER A 390 -14.23 3.96 -17.59
N GLN A 391 -14.43 3.63 -18.87
CA GLN A 391 -15.08 2.36 -19.25
C GLN A 391 -14.30 1.14 -18.74
N ALA A 392 -12.96 1.18 -18.80
CA ALA A 392 -12.11 0.10 -18.32
C ALA A 392 -12.25 -0.12 -16.80
N GLY A 393 -12.34 0.99 -16.04
CA GLY A 393 -12.60 0.92 -14.61
C GLY A 393 -14.02 0.48 -14.28
N GLN A 394 -15.04 0.92 -15.04
CA GLN A 394 -16.42 0.41 -14.90
C GLN A 394 -16.50 -1.10 -15.12
N ILE A 395 -15.79 -1.65 -16.12
CA ILE A 395 -15.66 -3.10 -16.33
C ILE A 395 -15.05 -3.79 -15.09
N ARG A 396 -13.97 -3.22 -14.53
CA ARG A 396 -13.28 -3.77 -13.37
C ARG A 396 -14.18 -3.77 -12.14
N VAL A 397 -14.80 -2.65 -11.80
CA VAL A 397 -15.69 -2.53 -10.64
C VAL A 397 -16.90 -3.45 -10.79
N LEU A 398 -17.50 -3.53 -11.99
CA LEU A 398 -18.62 -4.43 -12.26
C LEU A 398 -18.21 -5.90 -12.11
N ARG A 399 -17.00 -6.27 -12.58
CA ARG A 399 -16.47 -7.63 -12.42
C ARG A 399 -16.32 -8.00 -10.94
N LEU A 400 -15.76 -7.11 -10.12
CA LEU A 400 -15.60 -7.34 -8.68
C LEU A 400 -16.95 -7.56 -7.99
N LEU A 401 -17.96 -6.76 -8.34
CA LEU A 401 -19.31 -6.90 -7.79
C LEU A 401 -19.97 -8.22 -8.21
N ILE A 402 -19.80 -8.63 -9.48
CA ILE A 402 -20.27 -9.95 -9.96
C ILE A 402 -19.56 -11.08 -9.21
N GLU A 403 -18.24 -11.00 -9.03
CA GLU A 403 -17.46 -12.00 -8.29
C GLU A 403 -17.91 -12.12 -6.84
N GLU A 404 -18.17 -11.00 -6.16
CA GLU A 404 -18.68 -11.00 -4.79
C GLU A 404 -20.04 -11.72 -4.69
N GLU A 405 -20.97 -11.42 -5.60
CA GLU A 405 -22.28 -12.07 -5.62
C GLU A 405 -22.21 -13.57 -5.94
N LEU A 406 -21.30 -14.00 -6.81
CA LEU A 406 -21.05 -15.41 -7.08
C LEU A 406 -20.54 -16.15 -5.83
N LEU A 407 -19.63 -15.52 -5.08
CA LEU A 407 -19.08 -16.11 -3.84
C LEU A 407 -20.14 -16.20 -2.75
N LYS A 408 -21.01 -15.19 -2.60
CA LYS A 408 -22.17 -15.24 -1.68
C LYS A 408 -23.07 -16.43 -1.99
N LYS A 409 -23.46 -16.60 -3.25
CA LYS A 409 -24.30 -17.73 -3.68
C LYS A 409 -23.63 -19.09 -3.46
N ALA A 410 -22.31 -19.17 -3.67
CA ALA A 410 -21.57 -20.39 -3.38
C ALA A 410 -21.55 -20.74 -1.88
N ILE A 411 -21.34 -19.75 -1.01
CA ILE A 411 -21.38 -19.90 0.44
C ILE A 411 -22.75 -20.41 0.91
N GLU A 412 -23.82 -19.84 0.38
CA GLU A 412 -25.20 -20.24 0.67
C GLU A 412 -25.48 -21.67 0.20
N ARG A 413 -25.11 -22.00 -1.05
CA ARG A 413 -25.30 -23.34 -1.62
C ARG A 413 -24.61 -24.43 -0.79
N GLU A 414 -23.39 -24.16 -0.34
CA GLU A 414 -22.55 -25.09 0.41
C GLU A 414 -22.86 -25.10 1.92
N ASN A 415 -23.81 -24.26 2.38
CA ASN A 415 -24.17 -24.06 3.79
C ASN A 415 -22.94 -23.79 4.68
N LEU A 416 -22.01 -22.96 4.20
CA LEU A 416 -20.72 -22.73 4.87
C LEU A 416 -20.78 -21.73 6.03
N THR A 417 -21.95 -21.20 6.34
CA THR A 417 -22.15 -20.34 7.50
C THR A 417 -23.55 -20.56 8.09
N SER A 418 -23.60 -20.68 9.41
CA SER A 418 -24.85 -20.70 10.19
C SER A 418 -25.35 -19.29 10.54
N LYS A 419 -24.55 -18.26 10.28
CA LYS A 419 -24.91 -16.84 10.42
C LYS A 419 -25.59 -16.35 9.15
N SER A 420 -26.49 -15.37 9.26
CA SER A 420 -27.01 -14.62 8.10
C SER A 420 -25.85 -14.05 7.27
N MET A 421 -26.07 -13.69 5.99
CA MET A 421 -25.09 -12.98 5.13
C MET A 421 -24.76 -11.54 5.61
N SER A 422 -24.71 -11.35 6.92
CA SER A 422 -23.90 -10.34 7.58
C SER A 422 -22.43 -10.42 7.13
N GLN A 423 -21.71 -9.32 7.30
CA GLN A 423 -20.28 -9.21 6.94
C GLN A 423 -19.41 -10.31 7.58
N GLU A 424 -19.76 -10.79 8.78
CA GLU A 424 -19.04 -11.85 9.49
C GLU A 424 -19.40 -13.26 8.95
N GLY A 425 -20.67 -13.49 8.64
CA GLY A 425 -21.11 -14.72 7.98
C GLY A 425 -20.49 -14.90 6.60
N TYR A 426 -20.42 -13.81 5.82
CA TYR A 426 -19.72 -13.80 4.55
C TYR A 426 -18.22 -14.07 4.69
N ALA A 427 -17.52 -13.42 5.63
CA ALA A 427 -16.09 -13.67 5.86
C ALA A 427 -15.80 -15.12 6.26
N THR A 428 -16.61 -15.67 7.19
CA THR A 428 -16.49 -17.07 7.63
C THR A 428 -16.74 -18.04 6.48
N GLY A 429 -17.83 -17.81 5.73
CA GLY A 429 -18.16 -18.61 4.56
C GLY A 429 -17.06 -18.55 3.51
N LEU A 430 -16.52 -17.36 3.24
CA LEU A 430 -15.47 -17.16 2.24
C LEU A 430 -14.16 -17.86 2.62
N ARG A 431 -13.78 -17.84 3.91
CA ARG A 431 -12.61 -18.58 4.40
C ARG A 431 -12.78 -20.08 4.16
N LEU A 432 -13.91 -20.65 4.59
CA LEU A 432 -14.20 -22.09 4.41
C LEU A 432 -14.34 -22.48 2.94
N LEU A 433 -14.89 -21.60 2.11
CA LEU A 433 -14.98 -21.77 0.68
C LEU A 433 -13.57 -21.77 0.05
N GLY A 434 -12.70 -20.86 0.50
CA GLY A 434 -11.32 -20.76 0.05
C GLY A 434 -10.50 -21.99 0.41
N ASP A 435 -10.57 -22.44 1.67
CA ASP A 435 -9.90 -23.66 2.14
C ASP A 435 -10.32 -24.89 1.32
N ARG A 436 -11.58 -24.91 0.85
CA ARG A 436 -12.15 -26.03 0.09
C ARG A 436 -11.85 -25.98 -1.42
N TYR A 437 -12.00 -24.81 -2.06
CA TYR A 437 -12.03 -24.70 -3.52
C TYR A 437 -10.84 -23.96 -4.12
N PHE A 438 -10.17 -23.10 -3.37
CA PHE A 438 -9.01 -22.33 -3.83
C PHE A 438 -7.98 -22.14 -2.71
N PRO A 439 -7.45 -23.23 -2.12
CA PRO A 439 -6.46 -23.15 -1.07
C PRO A 439 -5.15 -22.57 -1.59
N VAL A 440 -4.36 -21.96 -0.70
CA VAL A 440 -2.99 -21.56 -1.02
C VAL A 440 -2.20 -22.83 -1.36
N PRO A 441 -1.61 -22.95 -2.56
CA PRO A 441 -0.86 -24.14 -2.92
C PRO A 441 0.42 -24.24 -2.09
N PRO A 442 0.92 -25.46 -1.81
CA PRO A 442 2.22 -25.62 -1.19
C PRO A 442 3.31 -24.98 -2.05
N GLN A 443 4.38 -24.51 -1.41
CA GLN A 443 5.52 -23.95 -2.12
C GLN A 443 6.12 -25.02 -3.07
N PRO A 444 6.39 -24.68 -4.33
CA PRO A 444 6.93 -25.62 -5.28
C PRO A 444 8.44 -25.78 -5.06
N ASP A 445 9.06 -26.69 -5.80
CA ASP A 445 10.50 -26.83 -5.75
C ASP A 445 11.23 -25.56 -6.24
N GLU A 446 12.53 -25.51 -5.95
CA GLU A 446 13.36 -24.36 -6.27
C GLU A 446 13.47 -24.09 -7.77
N THR A 447 13.35 -25.12 -8.62
CA THR A 447 13.41 -24.99 -10.07
C THR A 447 12.23 -24.15 -10.57
N VAL A 448 11.02 -24.42 -10.05
CA VAL A 448 9.81 -23.65 -10.38
C VAL A 448 9.93 -22.21 -9.87
N LEU A 449 10.47 -22.00 -8.68
CA LEU A 449 10.67 -20.66 -8.13
C LEU A 449 11.70 -19.85 -8.91
N ARG A 450 12.82 -20.46 -9.31
CA ARG A 450 13.82 -19.80 -10.15
C ARG A 450 13.24 -19.44 -11.51
N ALA A 451 12.51 -20.35 -12.14
CA ALA A 451 11.79 -20.08 -13.38
C ALA A 451 10.80 -18.92 -13.25
N TYR A 452 10.02 -18.88 -12.16
CA TYR A 452 9.08 -17.79 -11.89
C TYR A 452 9.80 -16.46 -11.67
N TYR A 453 10.89 -16.45 -10.90
CA TYR A 453 11.74 -15.28 -10.72
C TYR A 453 12.32 -14.81 -12.05
N ASP A 454 12.89 -15.71 -12.87
CA ASP A 454 13.51 -15.39 -14.15
C ASP A 454 12.51 -14.79 -15.15
N ALA A 455 11.26 -15.26 -15.14
CA ALA A 455 10.17 -14.71 -15.95
C ALA A 455 9.64 -13.35 -15.43
N ASN A 456 9.92 -12.99 -14.17
CA ASN A 456 9.35 -11.82 -13.50
C ASN A 456 10.41 -10.93 -12.83
N ARG A 457 11.67 -11.00 -13.26
CA ARG A 457 12.83 -10.38 -12.56
C ARG A 457 12.64 -8.90 -12.24
N GLU A 458 11.98 -8.17 -13.12
CA GLU A 458 11.69 -6.73 -12.96
C GLU A 458 10.77 -6.43 -11.76
N GLN A 459 10.02 -7.41 -11.25
CA GLN A 459 9.16 -7.28 -10.07
C GLN A 459 9.92 -7.52 -8.76
N PHE A 460 11.14 -8.05 -8.85
CA PHE A 460 11.98 -8.43 -7.71
C PHE A 460 13.21 -7.53 -7.64
N GLY A 461 12.99 -6.29 -7.20
CA GLY A 461 14.06 -5.30 -7.09
C GLY A 461 13.53 -3.88 -7.06
N ILE A 462 14.41 -2.93 -7.38
CA ILE A 462 14.03 -1.54 -7.63
C ILE A 462 13.74 -1.43 -9.14
N PRO A 463 12.50 -1.06 -9.54
CA PRO A 463 12.18 -0.87 -10.94
C PRO A 463 13.00 0.28 -11.52
N GLU A 464 13.03 0.40 -12.85
CA GLU A 464 13.64 1.57 -13.48
C GLU A 464 12.98 2.85 -12.95
N LEU A 465 13.78 3.78 -12.43
CA LEU A 465 13.27 5.04 -11.87
C LEU A 465 13.58 6.20 -12.81
N VAL A 466 12.62 7.09 -13.01
CA VAL A 466 12.81 8.35 -13.74
C VAL A 466 12.55 9.51 -12.78
N ARG A 467 13.40 10.53 -12.81
CA ARG A 467 13.19 11.78 -12.07
C ARG A 467 12.49 12.78 -12.96
N LEU A 468 11.36 13.29 -12.50
CA LEU A 468 10.50 14.17 -13.31
C LEU A 468 10.25 15.51 -12.63
N VAL A 469 10.20 16.56 -13.44
CA VAL A 469 9.56 17.85 -13.13
C VAL A 469 8.27 17.92 -13.95
N GLN A 470 7.17 18.36 -13.36
CA GLN A 470 5.86 18.30 -14.01
C GLN A 470 5.14 19.65 -14.07
N ILE A 471 4.39 19.85 -15.15
CA ILE A 471 3.39 20.91 -15.29
C ILE A 471 2.06 20.23 -15.55
N GLN A 472 1.18 20.26 -14.55
CA GLN A 472 -0.13 19.62 -14.60
C GLN A 472 -1.24 20.64 -14.84
N PHE A 473 -2.17 20.32 -15.73
CA PHE A 473 -3.40 21.06 -16.02
C PHE A 473 -4.59 20.14 -15.82
N ARG A 474 -5.48 20.50 -14.90
CA ARG A 474 -6.59 19.65 -14.47
C ARG A 474 -7.87 20.03 -15.20
N ASN A 475 -8.60 19.02 -15.65
CA ASN A 475 -9.89 19.23 -16.33
C ASN A 475 -10.95 19.85 -15.40
N ASP A 476 -10.86 19.60 -14.09
CA ASP A 476 -11.80 20.14 -13.10
C ASP A 476 -11.62 21.63 -12.80
N ARG A 477 -10.61 22.27 -13.39
CA ARG A 477 -10.41 23.73 -13.36
C ARG A 477 -10.93 24.45 -14.58
N ASP A 478 -11.55 23.74 -15.52
CA ASP A 478 -12.11 24.34 -16.72
C ASP A 478 -13.35 25.16 -16.36
N GLN A 479 -13.28 26.47 -16.60
CA GLN A 479 -14.38 27.39 -16.37
C GLN A 479 -15.21 27.54 -17.64
N LEU A 480 -16.53 27.70 -17.48
CA LEU A 480 -17.44 27.94 -18.61
C LEU A 480 -17.06 29.26 -19.31
N GLY A 481 -16.68 29.18 -20.60
CA GLY A 481 -16.21 30.34 -21.37
C GLY A 481 -14.73 30.71 -21.18
N GLY A 482 -14.01 30.02 -20.30
CA GLY A 482 -12.56 30.14 -20.12
C GLY A 482 -11.76 29.15 -20.99
N PRO A 483 -10.41 29.24 -20.99
CA PRO A 483 -9.57 28.29 -21.69
C PRO A 483 -9.64 26.91 -21.00
N THR A 484 -9.80 25.84 -21.78
CA THR A 484 -9.78 24.45 -21.31
C THR A 484 -8.39 24.03 -20.82
N ALA A 485 -8.29 22.94 -20.05
CA ALA A 485 -7.02 22.41 -19.54
C ALA A 485 -6.02 22.14 -20.66
N ARG A 486 -6.51 21.67 -21.81
CA ARG A 486 -5.70 21.48 -23.03
C ARG A 486 -5.17 22.82 -23.56
N GLN A 487 -6.01 23.85 -23.64
CA GLN A 487 -5.58 25.17 -24.12
C GLN A 487 -4.58 25.84 -23.18
N ARG A 488 -4.71 25.61 -21.86
CA ARG A 488 -3.72 26.05 -20.86
C ARG A 488 -2.40 25.29 -21.02
N ALA A 489 -2.46 23.98 -21.27
CA ALA A 489 -1.27 23.18 -21.61
C ALA A 489 -0.59 23.64 -22.92
N GLU A 490 -1.37 24.01 -23.94
CA GLU A 490 -0.87 24.59 -25.19
C GLU A 490 -0.21 25.97 -24.96
N GLN A 491 -0.74 26.78 -24.04
CA GLN A 491 -0.09 28.04 -23.65
C GLN A 491 1.25 27.78 -22.95
N ALA A 492 1.32 26.81 -22.04
CA ALA A 492 2.58 26.42 -21.41
C ALA A 492 3.58 25.88 -22.45
N MET A 493 3.12 25.05 -23.39
CA MET A 493 3.97 24.53 -24.47
C MET A 493 4.57 25.67 -25.31
N ARG A 494 3.76 26.69 -25.70
CA ARG A 494 4.26 27.85 -26.44
C ARG A 494 5.37 28.61 -25.70
N ARG A 495 5.26 28.74 -24.36
CA ARG A 495 6.32 29.36 -23.54
C ARG A 495 7.60 28.54 -23.56
N LEU A 496 7.48 27.23 -23.44
CA LEU A 496 8.63 26.31 -23.50
C LEU A 496 9.27 26.29 -24.90
N GLU A 497 8.47 26.36 -25.97
CA GLU A 497 8.95 26.45 -27.36
C GLU A 497 9.64 27.79 -27.65
N ALA A 498 9.25 28.86 -26.96
CA ALA A 498 9.94 30.15 -27.00
C ALA A 498 11.27 30.15 -26.20
N GLY A 499 11.66 29.01 -25.61
CA GLY A 499 12.93 28.85 -24.90
C GLY A 499 12.88 29.21 -23.41
N GLU A 500 11.70 29.40 -22.83
CA GLU A 500 11.58 29.66 -21.39
C GLU A 500 11.90 28.41 -20.56
N ASP A 501 12.55 28.61 -19.41
CA ASP A 501 12.95 27.54 -18.50
C ASP A 501 11.75 26.74 -17.97
N PHE A 502 11.86 25.41 -18.00
CA PHE A 502 10.78 24.52 -17.63
C PHE A 502 10.38 24.66 -16.16
N ALA A 503 11.34 24.81 -15.24
CA ALA A 503 11.05 24.93 -13.81
C ALA A 503 10.32 26.25 -13.52
N LYS A 504 10.67 27.33 -14.22
CA LYS A 504 9.95 28.61 -14.15
C LYS A 504 8.50 28.49 -14.63
N VAL A 505 8.29 27.93 -15.83
CA VAL A 505 6.93 27.73 -16.36
C VAL A 505 6.12 26.80 -15.43
N ALA A 506 6.76 25.77 -14.88
CA ALA A 506 6.13 24.85 -13.95
C ALA A 506 5.72 25.53 -12.64
N ALA A 507 6.59 26.34 -12.04
CA ALA A 507 6.31 27.07 -10.80
C ALA A 507 5.13 28.05 -10.95
N GLU A 508 4.97 28.66 -12.12
CA GLU A 508 3.89 29.61 -12.38
C GLU A 508 2.57 28.95 -12.78
N LEU A 509 2.62 27.90 -13.61
CA LEU A 509 1.42 27.39 -14.29
C LEU A 509 0.92 26.05 -13.77
N THR A 510 1.71 25.30 -13.00
CA THR A 510 1.25 23.97 -12.60
C THR A 510 0.06 24.07 -11.65
N GLU A 511 -0.98 23.30 -11.95
CA GLU A 511 -2.20 23.17 -11.14
C GLU A 511 -2.10 22.01 -10.15
N ASN A 512 -0.93 21.36 -10.02
CA ASN A 512 -0.68 20.33 -9.02
C ASN A 512 -0.74 20.98 -7.63
N PRO A 513 -1.69 20.58 -6.75
CA PRO A 513 -1.82 21.16 -5.42
C PRO A 513 -0.57 21.02 -4.55
N ARG A 514 0.24 19.96 -4.77
CA ARG A 514 1.48 19.69 -4.03
C ARG A 514 2.58 20.70 -4.34
N ALA A 515 2.57 21.31 -5.54
CA ALA A 515 3.64 22.21 -5.99
C ALA A 515 3.80 23.46 -5.13
N ARG A 516 2.77 23.86 -4.37
CA ARG A 516 2.85 24.96 -3.41
C ARG A 516 3.81 24.69 -2.25
N ASN A 517 3.98 23.43 -1.88
CA ASN A 517 4.77 23.02 -0.72
C ASN A 517 6.10 22.36 -1.12
N THR A 518 6.14 21.67 -2.27
CA THR A 518 7.32 20.88 -2.70
C THR A 518 7.96 21.39 -3.99
N GLY A 519 7.42 22.47 -4.58
CA GLY A 519 7.80 22.90 -5.93
C GLY A 519 7.30 21.94 -7.02
N PRO A 520 7.62 22.21 -8.29
CA PRO A 520 7.14 21.43 -9.44
C PRO A 520 7.80 20.04 -9.59
N GLU A 521 8.70 19.67 -8.68
CA GLU A 521 9.35 18.37 -8.69
C GLU A 521 8.37 17.25 -8.35
N ARG A 522 8.33 16.21 -9.19
CA ARG A 522 7.68 14.93 -8.89
C ARG A 522 8.65 13.95 -8.22
N GLY A 523 9.96 14.17 -8.37
CA GLY A 523 11.00 13.29 -7.83
C GLY A 523 11.16 12.01 -8.65
N PHE A 524 11.82 11.01 -8.07
CA PHE A 524 11.98 9.68 -8.68
C PHE A 524 10.67 8.90 -8.58
N VAL A 525 10.21 8.40 -9.72
CA VAL A 525 9.06 7.51 -9.83
C VAL A 525 9.43 6.32 -10.69
N ALA A 526 8.82 5.15 -10.44
CA ALA A 526 9.04 4.00 -11.33
C ALA A 526 8.51 4.34 -12.73
N ARG A 527 9.30 4.07 -13.78
CA ARG A 527 8.93 4.35 -15.17
C ARG A 527 7.61 3.67 -15.54
N ASN A 528 7.36 2.50 -14.98
CA ASN A 528 6.16 1.70 -15.18
C ASN A 528 5.07 1.89 -14.09
N ALA A 529 5.20 2.88 -13.20
CA ALA A 529 4.25 3.11 -12.11
C ALA A 529 2.80 3.27 -12.60
N GLU A 530 2.62 3.90 -13.76
CA GLU A 530 1.32 4.15 -14.37
C GLU A 530 1.41 3.91 -15.88
N PRO A 531 0.40 3.32 -16.54
CA PRO A 531 0.44 3.05 -17.98
C PRO A 531 0.64 4.31 -18.82
N TRP A 532 -0.09 5.38 -18.50
CA TRP A 532 0.00 6.67 -19.21
C TRP A 532 1.39 7.28 -19.08
N LEU A 533 1.99 7.19 -17.89
CA LEU A 533 3.32 7.72 -17.61
C LEU A 533 4.39 6.94 -18.38
N ARG A 534 4.33 5.59 -18.31
CA ARG A 534 5.24 4.69 -19.03
C ARG A 534 5.29 5.03 -20.51
N ASP A 535 4.13 5.29 -21.09
CA ASP A 535 4.01 5.60 -22.52
C ASP A 535 4.49 7.04 -22.80
N ALA A 536 4.18 8.00 -21.93
CA ALA A 536 4.60 9.39 -22.05
C ALA A 536 6.13 9.57 -21.99
N VAL A 537 6.82 8.86 -21.10
CA VAL A 537 8.27 8.98 -20.94
C VAL A 537 9.05 7.96 -21.76
N ARG A 538 8.39 7.17 -22.62
CA ARG A 538 9.02 6.12 -23.42
C ARG A 538 10.06 6.74 -24.36
N GLY A 539 11.31 6.26 -24.27
CA GLY A 539 12.42 6.75 -25.08
C GLY A 539 12.93 8.15 -24.72
N LEU A 540 12.34 8.80 -23.70
CA LEU A 540 12.76 10.10 -23.21
C LEU A 540 14.08 9.97 -22.44
N GLN A 541 15.03 10.86 -22.70
CA GLN A 541 16.32 10.95 -22.03
C GLN A 541 16.37 12.11 -21.01
N PRO A 542 17.29 12.11 -20.03
CA PRO A 542 17.51 13.26 -19.17
C PRO A 542 17.75 14.55 -19.97
N GLY A 543 17.11 15.64 -19.55
CA GLY A 543 17.06 16.93 -20.23
C GLY A 543 15.96 17.05 -21.29
N GLN A 544 15.30 15.96 -21.68
CA GLN A 544 14.20 15.99 -22.64
C GLN A 544 12.84 16.10 -21.95
N ARG A 545 11.93 16.82 -22.61
CA ARG A 545 10.54 16.98 -22.18
C ARG A 545 9.58 16.29 -23.13
N THR A 546 8.41 15.92 -22.61
CA THR A 546 7.31 15.41 -23.41
C THR A 546 6.68 16.51 -24.27
N GLY A 547 5.81 16.07 -25.19
CA GLY A 547 4.71 16.88 -25.68
C GLY A 547 3.64 17.11 -24.59
N ILE A 548 2.47 17.59 -24.98
CA ILE A 548 1.29 17.57 -24.11
C ILE A 548 0.80 16.13 -24.05
N VAL A 549 0.85 15.51 -22.87
CA VAL A 549 0.38 14.14 -22.66
C VAL A 549 -0.91 14.15 -21.86
N GLN A 550 -1.81 13.21 -22.17
CA GLN A 550 -3.04 13.06 -21.40
C GLN A 550 -2.77 12.22 -20.15
N SER A 551 -3.22 12.70 -18.99
CA SER A 551 -3.17 11.99 -17.71
C SER A 551 -4.58 11.81 -17.14
N PRO A 552 -4.76 10.99 -16.08
CA PRO A 552 -6.08 10.78 -15.47
C PRO A 552 -6.77 12.06 -14.98
N VAL A 553 -5.99 13.11 -14.66
CA VAL A 553 -6.52 14.37 -14.14
C VAL A 553 -6.68 15.46 -15.20
N GLY A 554 -6.16 15.25 -16.41
CA GLY A 554 -6.21 16.22 -17.49
C GLY A 554 -5.02 16.08 -18.43
N TYR A 555 -4.16 17.10 -18.46
CA TYR A 555 -3.01 17.18 -19.35
C TYR A 555 -1.74 17.51 -18.58
N GLU A 556 -0.63 16.91 -18.98
CA GLU A 556 0.67 17.11 -18.34
C GLU A 556 1.76 17.39 -19.38
N LEU A 557 2.76 18.15 -18.94
CA LEU A 557 4.07 18.22 -19.57
C LEU A 557 5.09 17.73 -18.54
N LEU A 558 5.98 16.84 -18.95
CA LEU A 558 6.98 16.24 -18.08
C LEU A 558 8.37 16.54 -18.62
N LEU A 559 9.28 16.95 -17.75
CA LEU A 559 10.71 17.04 -18.04
C LEU A 559 11.40 15.92 -17.27
N MET A 560 12.12 15.04 -17.98
CA MET A 560 12.99 14.06 -17.35
C MET A 560 14.30 14.73 -16.99
N THR A 561 14.65 14.75 -15.70
CA THR A 561 15.90 15.35 -15.23
C THR A 561 16.96 14.31 -14.93
N ASP A 562 16.56 13.08 -14.64
CA ASP A 562 17.46 11.97 -14.32
C ASP A 562 16.77 10.62 -14.57
N TRP A 563 17.54 9.55 -14.67
CA TRP A 563 17.01 8.19 -14.69
C TRP A 563 17.98 7.23 -13.99
N ARG A 564 17.45 6.13 -13.45
CA ARG A 564 18.20 5.06 -12.80
C ARG A 564 17.78 3.75 -13.39
N ALA A 565 18.77 2.96 -13.81
CA ALA A 565 18.55 1.59 -14.27
C ALA A 565 17.85 0.76 -13.18
N PRO A 566 17.03 -0.23 -13.58
CA PRO A 566 16.45 -1.15 -12.63
C PRO A 566 17.55 -1.91 -11.88
N LEU A 567 17.36 -2.11 -10.58
CA LEU A 567 18.22 -2.98 -9.78
C LEU A 567 17.45 -4.26 -9.49
N ILE A 568 17.79 -5.32 -10.20
CA ILE A 568 17.20 -6.65 -10.01
C ILE A 568 17.91 -7.31 -8.83
N ALA A 569 17.16 -7.67 -7.78
CA ALA A 569 17.67 -8.39 -6.63
C ALA A 569 17.95 -9.85 -7.01
N ALA A 570 19.06 -10.43 -6.55
CA ALA A 570 19.40 -11.83 -6.82
C ALA A 570 18.33 -12.78 -6.26
N PHE A 571 18.06 -13.91 -6.93
CA PHE A 571 17.05 -14.87 -6.49
C PHE A 571 17.19 -15.26 -5.02
N GLU A 572 18.41 -15.51 -4.54
CA GLU A 572 18.66 -15.90 -3.15
C GLU A 572 18.14 -14.88 -2.14
N THR A 573 18.25 -13.59 -2.45
CA THR A 573 17.83 -12.51 -1.53
C THR A 573 16.32 -12.28 -1.55
N VAL A 574 15.63 -12.71 -2.61
CA VAL A 574 14.18 -12.55 -2.76
C VAL A 574 13.42 -13.87 -2.77
N ARG A 575 14.06 -15.01 -2.48
CA ARG A 575 13.49 -16.35 -2.62
C ARG A 575 12.13 -16.50 -1.93
N ALA A 576 12.00 -15.99 -0.71
CA ALA A 576 10.74 -16.00 0.04
C ALA A 576 9.66 -15.15 -0.64
N LYS A 577 10.01 -13.96 -1.14
CA LYS A 577 9.10 -13.08 -1.90
C LYS A 577 8.65 -13.71 -3.21
N VAL A 578 9.56 -14.39 -3.92
CA VAL A 578 9.27 -15.14 -5.14
C VAL A 578 8.29 -16.27 -4.86
N ALA A 579 8.50 -17.04 -3.78
CA ALA A 579 7.60 -18.09 -3.34
C ALA A 579 6.20 -17.56 -3.02
N ALA A 580 6.11 -16.50 -2.20
CA ALA A 580 4.84 -15.89 -1.83
C ALA A 580 4.07 -15.35 -3.06
N GLN A 581 4.75 -14.64 -3.97
CA GLN A 581 4.12 -14.13 -5.18
C GLN A 581 3.66 -15.25 -6.12
N TRP A 582 4.45 -16.31 -6.24
CA TRP A 582 4.05 -17.50 -7.00
C TRP A 582 2.79 -18.12 -6.40
N GLN A 583 2.74 -18.35 -5.08
CA GLN A 583 1.59 -18.96 -4.41
C GLN A 583 0.33 -18.11 -4.55
N VAL A 584 0.43 -16.79 -4.38
CA VAL A 584 -0.67 -15.85 -4.61
C VAL A 584 -1.14 -15.89 -6.07
N GLY A 585 -0.21 -15.93 -7.02
CA GLY A 585 -0.53 -16.06 -8.44
C GLY A 585 -1.28 -17.35 -8.77
N GLN A 586 -0.83 -18.48 -8.23
CA GLN A 586 -1.47 -19.77 -8.41
C GLN A 586 -2.85 -19.84 -7.75
N GLN A 587 -2.96 -19.38 -6.50
CA GLN A 587 -4.25 -19.32 -5.80
C GLN A 587 -5.26 -18.45 -6.56
N ARG A 588 -4.81 -17.31 -7.11
CA ARG A 588 -5.65 -16.46 -7.97
C ARG A 588 -6.15 -17.20 -9.20
N GLN A 589 -5.30 -17.96 -9.88
CA GLN A 589 -5.72 -18.76 -11.05
C GLN A 589 -6.78 -19.81 -10.68
N VAL A 590 -6.61 -20.50 -9.55
CA VAL A 590 -7.59 -21.48 -9.06
C VAL A 590 -8.91 -20.79 -8.71
N ARG A 591 -8.86 -19.65 -8.02
CA ARG A 591 -10.04 -18.84 -7.69
C ARG A 591 -10.76 -18.35 -8.93
N ASP A 592 -10.04 -17.86 -9.93
CA ASP A 592 -10.62 -17.39 -11.20
C ASP A 592 -11.33 -18.54 -11.93
N ARG A 593 -10.76 -19.75 -11.94
CA ARG A 593 -11.40 -20.94 -12.51
C ARG A 593 -12.70 -21.28 -11.76
N TYR A 594 -12.66 -21.22 -10.44
CA TYR A 594 -13.84 -21.46 -9.61
C TYR A 594 -14.95 -20.43 -9.89
N LEU A 595 -14.61 -19.14 -9.94
CA LEU A 595 -15.53 -18.05 -10.28
C LEU A 595 -16.12 -18.20 -11.69
N ARG A 596 -15.35 -18.72 -12.66
CA ARG A 596 -15.87 -19.07 -14.00
C ARG A 596 -16.94 -20.15 -13.93
N THR A 597 -16.68 -21.23 -13.20
CA THR A 597 -17.64 -22.32 -13.02
C THR A 597 -18.91 -21.79 -12.37
N LEU A 598 -18.80 -20.98 -11.31
CA LEU A 598 -19.95 -20.34 -10.67
C LEU A 598 -20.70 -19.41 -11.63
N ALA A 599 -19.99 -18.64 -12.45
CA ALA A 599 -20.62 -17.72 -13.40
C ALA A 599 -21.42 -18.45 -14.49
N GLN A 600 -20.95 -19.60 -14.94
CA GLN A 600 -21.67 -20.49 -15.86
C GLN A 600 -22.87 -21.14 -15.18
N GLU A 601 -22.67 -21.66 -13.96
CA GLU A 601 -23.69 -22.35 -13.18
C GLU A 601 -24.86 -21.43 -12.79
N PHE A 602 -24.55 -20.25 -12.26
CA PHE A 602 -25.56 -19.25 -11.86
C PHE A 602 -26.04 -18.39 -13.03
N GLY A 603 -25.52 -18.58 -14.25
CA GLY A 603 -26.00 -17.88 -15.44
C GLY A 603 -25.78 -16.36 -15.39
N VAL A 604 -24.52 -15.92 -15.36
CA VAL A 604 -24.20 -14.49 -15.37
C VAL A 604 -24.48 -13.87 -16.74
N VAL A 605 -25.27 -12.80 -16.76
CA VAL A 605 -25.57 -12.01 -17.96
C VAL A 605 -25.18 -10.56 -17.72
N VAL A 606 -24.39 -9.98 -18.62
CA VAL A 606 -24.09 -8.54 -18.63
C VAL A 606 -24.86 -7.89 -19.78
N ASN A 607 -25.76 -6.96 -19.45
CA ASN A 607 -26.74 -6.40 -20.39
C ASN A 607 -26.14 -5.32 -21.29
N GLU A 608 -24.98 -4.77 -20.93
CA GLU A 608 -24.29 -3.75 -21.73
C GLU A 608 -23.12 -4.35 -22.49
N LYS A 609 -23.17 -4.28 -23.83
CA LYS A 609 -22.10 -4.75 -24.72
C LYS A 609 -20.74 -4.12 -24.42
N THR A 610 -20.72 -2.86 -24.00
CA THR A 610 -19.50 -2.13 -23.62
C THR A 610 -18.88 -2.63 -22.31
N LEU A 611 -19.67 -3.31 -21.47
CA LEU A 611 -19.26 -3.84 -20.17
C LEU A 611 -19.20 -5.38 -20.15
N GLU A 612 -19.52 -6.03 -21.27
CA GLU A 612 -19.64 -7.49 -21.40
C GLU A 612 -18.43 -8.25 -20.85
N ARG A 613 -17.23 -7.64 -20.98
CA ARG A 613 -15.95 -8.12 -20.44
C ARG A 613 -15.91 -8.28 -18.91
N ALA A 614 -16.89 -7.74 -18.19
CA ALA A 614 -17.04 -7.94 -16.76
C ALA A 614 -17.55 -9.36 -16.41
N ASN A 615 -18.14 -10.08 -17.36
CA ASN A 615 -18.66 -11.43 -17.14
C ASN A 615 -17.52 -12.45 -16.96
N PRO A 616 -17.38 -13.09 -15.79
CA PRO A 616 -16.34 -14.10 -15.59
C PRO A 616 -16.49 -15.31 -16.52
N ALA A 617 -17.72 -15.68 -16.90
CA ALA A 617 -17.98 -16.84 -17.78
C ALA A 617 -17.48 -16.66 -19.21
N GLN A 618 -17.25 -15.41 -19.65
CA GLN A 618 -16.65 -15.15 -20.96
C GLN A 618 -15.16 -15.40 -20.88
N VAL A 619 -14.69 -16.42 -21.61
CA VAL A 619 -13.27 -16.68 -21.76
C VAL A 619 -12.65 -15.50 -22.50
N GLN A 620 -11.92 -14.65 -21.78
CA GLN A 620 -11.06 -13.67 -22.40
C GLN A 620 -9.95 -14.47 -23.09
N ALA A 621 -9.77 -14.39 -24.40
CA ALA A 621 -8.45 -14.64 -24.96
C ALA A 621 -7.55 -13.54 -24.37
N GLY A 622 -6.54 -13.91 -23.59
CA GLY A 622 -5.63 -12.98 -22.93
C GLY A 622 -4.78 -12.21 -23.93
N GLU A 623 -3.46 -12.36 -23.93
CA GLU A 623 -2.69 -11.80 -25.05
C GLU A 623 -3.28 -12.32 -26.40
N ARG A 624 -3.41 -11.43 -27.40
CA ARG A 624 -3.89 -11.84 -28.74
C ARG A 624 -3.09 -13.08 -29.18
N LEU A 625 -3.77 -14.11 -29.67
CA LEU A 625 -3.12 -15.38 -30.10
C LEU A 625 -1.89 -15.12 -30.98
N GLU A 626 -1.98 -14.15 -31.90
CA GLU A 626 -0.87 -13.70 -32.73
C GLU A 626 0.39 -13.28 -31.95
N HIS A 627 0.22 -12.53 -30.85
CA HIS A 627 1.31 -12.11 -29.98
C HIS A 627 1.93 -13.30 -29.24
N ARG A 628 1.11 -14.25 -28.80
CA ARG A 628 1.58 -15.46 -28.12
C ARG A 628 2.32 -16.41 -29.05
N VAL A 629 1.82 -16.60 -30.27
CA VAL A 629 2.50 -17.33 -31.34
C VAL A 629 3.86 -16.70 -31.61
N GLN A 630 3.92 -15.38 -31.77
CA GLN A 630 5.18 -14.67 -32.00
C GLN A 630 6.16 -14.87 -30.84
N ARG A 631 5.69 -14.74 -29.59
CA ARG A 631 6.52 -14.94 -28.40
C ARG A 631 7.06 -16.35 -28.29
N TYR A 632 6.23 -17.36 -28.54
CA TYR A 632 6.60 -18.77 -28.53
C TYR A 632 7.72 -19.07 -29.53
N TRP A 633 7.55 -18.64 -30.78
CA TRP A 633 8.53 -18.89 -31.83
C TRP A 633 9.80 -18.04 -31.71
N THR A 634 9.69 -16.83 -31.17
CA THR A 634 10.87 -16.01 -30.84
C THR A 634 11.71 -16.71 -29.77
N ALA A 635 11.08 -17.18 -28.69
CA ALA A 635 11.75 -17.93 -27.64
C ALA A 635 12.42 -19.21 -28.17
N ARG A 636 11.72 -19.95 -29.06
CA ARG A 636 12.29 -21.14 -29.70
C ARG A 636 13.52 -20.83 -30.55
N SER A 637 13.52 -19.69 -31.25
CA SER A 637 14.64 -19.30 -32.14
C SER A 637 15.93 -18.93 -31.41
N VAL A 638 15.81 -18.50 -30.16
CA VAL A 638 16.93 -18.16 -29.27
C VAL A 638 17.22 -19.23 -28.22
N ASN A 639 16.57 -20.40 -28.35
CA ASN A 639 16.68 -21.52 -27.41
C ASN A 639 16.32 -21.16 -25.95
N ASP A 640 15.37 -20.23 -25.76
CA ASP A 640 14.76 -19.93 -24.46
C ASP A 640 13.71 -21.00 -24.12
N LEU A 641 14.20 -22.18 -23.70
CA LEU A 641 13.38 -23.33 -23.38
C LEU A 641 12.40 -23.07 -22.24
N GLN A 642 12.67 -22.10 -21.38
CA GLN A 642 11.83 -21.76 -20.24
C GLN A 642 10.57 -21.01 -20.67
N THR A 643 10.72 -20.00 -21.52
CA THR A 643 9.58 -19.29 -22.09
C THR A 643 8.73 -20.23 -22.95
N VAL A 644 9.36 -21.09 -23.76
CA VAL A 644 8.63 -22.07 -24.57
C VAL A 644 7.83 -23.04 -23.67
N TYR A 645 8.46 -23.62 -22.65
CA TYR A 645 7.78 -24.48 -21.67
C TYR A 645 6.60 -23.78 -21.00
N SER A 646 6.73 -22.51 -20.60
CA SER A 646 5.64 -21.76 -19.96
C SER A 646 4.40 -21.55 -20.84
N LEU A 647 4.59 -21.63 -22.17
CA LEU A 647 3.56 -21.44 -23.19
C LEU A 647 2.98 -22.76 -23.70
N GLU A 648 3.45 -23.91 -23.20
CA GLU A 648 2.90 -25.23 -23.53
C GLU A 648 1.65 -25.53 -22.71
N ALA A 649 0.60 -26.00 -23.39
CA ALA A 649 -0.63 -26.47 -22.76
C ALA A 649 -0.35 -27.66 -21.83
N ALA A 650 0.56 -28.55 -22.24
CA ALA A 650 0.97 -29.72 -21.46
C ALA A 650 1.76 -29.38 -20.19
N ALA A 651 2.25 -28.15 -20.06
CA ALA A 651 2.97 -27.64 -18.89
C ALA A 651 2.07 -26.89 -17.89
N GLN A 652 0.80 -26.65 -18.24
CA GLN A 652 -0.17 -26.01 -17.36
C GLN A 652 -0.68 -26.97 -16.27
N PRO A 653 -1.30 -26.47 -15.18
CA PRO A 653 -1.81 -27.33 -14.10
C PRO A 653 -2.73 -28.46 -14.63
N GLY A 654 -2.39 -29.71 -14.33
CA GLY A 654 -3.07 -30.91 -14.84
C GLY A 654 -2.49 -31.49 -16.14
N GLY A 655 -1.50 -30.83 -16.74
CA GLY A 655 -0.73 -31.31 -17.87
C GLY A 655 0.29 -32.40 -17.52
N TRP A 656 0.86 -33.04 -18.54
CA TRP A 656 1.76 -34.20 -18.39
C TRP A 656 3.25 -33.86 -18.56
N LEU A 657 3.58 -32.65 -19.02
CA LEU A 657 4.92 -32.26 -19.43
C LEU A 657 5.64 -31.58 -18.26
N THR A 658 6.72 -32.19 -17.79
CA THR A 658 7.62 -31.59 -16.78
C THR A 658 8.76 -30.81 -17.45
N PRO A 659 9.42 -29.88 -16.74
CA PRO A 659 10.57 -29.13 -17.29
C PRO A 659 11.71 -30.05 -17.75
N ASP A 660 11.95 -31.14 -17.01
CA ASP A 660 12.98 -32.14 -17.35
C ASP A 660 12.64 -32.94 -18.60
N GLN A 661 11.38 -33.36 -18.74
CA GLN A 661 10.92 -34.01 -19.96
C GLN A 661 11.01 -33.09 -21.17
N TYR A 662 10.67 -31.80 -21.02
CA TYR A 662 10.78 -30.85 -22.13
C TYR A 662 12.23 -30.63 -22.57
N ARG A 663 13.16 -30.53 -21.62
CA ARG A 663 14.60 -30.45 -21.93
C ARG A 663 15.11 -31.67 -22.69
N GLN A 664 14.54 -32.85 -22.44
CA GLN A 664 14.89 -34.09 -23.13
C GLN A 664 14.26 -34.22 -24.52
N ILE A 665 13.06 -33.67 -24.74
CA ILE A 665 12.39 -33.72 -26.05
C ILE A 665 13.22 -32.99 -27.11
N GLY A 666 13.86 -31.88 -26.76
CA GLY A 666 14.68 -31.10 -27.69
C GLY A 666 13.87 -30.64 -28.91
N GLY A 667 14.48 -29.92 -29.82
CA GLY A 667 13.86 -29.68 -31.13
C GLY A 667 14.84 -29.04 -32.08
N LEU A 668 14.55 -29.16 -33.37
CA LEU A 668 15.40 -28.56 -34.39
C LEU A 668 15.42 -27.03 -34.21
N PRO A 669 16.60 -26.39 -34.31
CA PRO A 669 16.70 -24.94 -34.34
C PRO A 669 15.80 -24.37 -35.44
N VAL A 670 15.03 -23.34 -35.09
CA VAL A 670 14.14 -22.64 -36.03
C VAL A 670 14.50 -21.17 -36.07
N ARG A 671 14.55 -20.57 -37.26
CA ARG A 671 14.75 -19.13 -37.46
C ARG A 671 13.82 -18.61 -38.56
N GLU A 672 13.62 -17.29 -38.59
CA GLU A 672 12.78 -16.61 -39.59
C GLU A 672 11.34 -17.16 -39.67
N VAL A 673 10.65 -17.24 -38.52
CA VAL A 673 9.26 -17.70 -38.46
C VAL A 673 8.30 -16.58 -38.86
N GLN A 674 7.39 -16.87 -39.78
CA GLN A 674 6.32 -16.00 -40.23
C GLN A 674 4.97 -16.70 -40.08
N THR A 675 4.01 -16.02 -39.45
CA THR A 675 2.62 -16.45 -39.40
C THR A 675 1.93 -16.18 -40.73
N LEU A 676 1.35 -17.22 -41.34
CA LEU A 676 0.64 -17.14 -42.60
C LEU A 676 -0.87 -17.00 -42.41
N GLU A 677 -1.44 -17.75 -41.46
CA GLU A 677 -2.89 -17.80 -41.23
C GLU A 677 -3.20 -18.20 -39.79
N ILE A 678 -4.23 -17.59 -39.19
CA ILE A 678 -4.77 -17.96 -37.88
C ILE A 678 -6.27 -18.21 -38.03
N LYS A 679 -6.74 -19.38 -37.62
CA LYS A 679 -8.18 -19.72 -37.55
C LYS A 679 -8.53 -20.04 -36.11
N VAL A 680 -9.51 -19.33 -35.56
CA VAL A 680 -9.98 -19.52 -34.18
C VAL A 680 -11.40 -20.10 -34.20
N GLU A 681 -11.61 -21.20 -33.50
CA GLU A 681 -12.88 -21.90 -33.35
C GLU A 681 -13.11 -22.22 -31.87
N GLY A 682 -13.81 -21.31 -31.17
CA GLY A 682 -14.07 -21.44 -29.73
C GLY A 682 -12.78 -21.40 -28.91
N GLU A 683 -12.52 -22.47 -28.14
CA GLU A 683 -11.33 -22.62 -27.29
C GLU A 683 -10.14 -23.24 -28.02
N ARG A 684 -10.21 -23.38 -29.35
CA ARG A 684 -9.14 -23.94 -30.18
C ARG A 684 -8.78 -22.99 -31.30
N ALA A 685 -7.54 -23.06 -31.73
CA ALA A 685 -7.08 -22.34 -32.90
C ALA A 685 -6.04 -23.15 -33.68
N SER A 686 -6.14 -23.09 -35.01
CA SER A 686 -5.15 -23.62 -35.93
C SER A 686 -4.32 -22.45 -36.47
N VAL A 687 -3.01 -22.52 -36.31
CA VAL A 687 -2.06 -21.51 -36.76
C VAL A 687 -1.17 -22.11 -37.85
N LYS A 688 -1.15 -21.50 -39.03
CA LYS A 688 -0.28 -21.90 -40.15
C LYS A 688 0.93 -21.00 -40.20
N LEU A 689 2.12 -21.61 -40.20
CA LEU A 689 3.40 -20.93 -40.09
C LEU A 689 4.34 -21.35 -41.21
N GLN A 690 5.29 -20.48 -41.52
CA GLN A 690 6.46 -20.78 -42.34
C GLN A 690 7.72 -20.43 -41.55
N GLY A 691 8.71 -21.32 -41.53
CA GLY A 691 9.98 -21.08 -40.82
C GLY A 691 11.13 -21.82 -41.46
N LYS A 692 12.36 -21.38 -41.19
CA LYS A 692 13.57 -22.11 -41.58
C LYS A 692 14.01 -23.00 -40.43
N ILE A 693 14.12 -24.31 -40.70
CA ILE A 693 14.59 -25.30 -39.73
C ILE A 693 15.95 -25.86 -40.18
N GLU A 694 16.82 -26.15 -39.23
CA GLU A 694 18.11 -26.78 -39.50
C GLU A 694 17.94 -28.31 -39.60
N VAL A 695 18.23 -28.88 -40.78
CA VAL A 695 18.09 -30.33 -41.05
C VAL A 695 19.46 -30.94 -41.31
N GLY A 696 20.25 -31.12 -40.24
CA GLY A 696 21.53 -31.83 -40.29
C GLY A 696 22.41 -31.45 -41.49
N ALA A 697 22.78 -32.44 -42.31
CA ALA A 697 23.64 -32.25 -43.48
C ALA A 697 23.04 -31.40 -44.62
N PHE A 698 21.73 -31.10 -44.58
CA PHE A 698 21.03 -30.31 -45.61
C PHE A 698 20.96 -28.82 -45.27
N GLY A 699 21.45 -28.41 -44.08
CA GLY A 699 21.44 -27.03 -43.64
C GLY A 699 20.03 -26.48 -43.37
N TRP A 700 19.86 -25.16 -43.51
CA TRP A 700 18.60 -24.47 -43.26
C TRP A 700 17.62 -24.68 -44.43
N THR A 701 16.49 -25.33 -44.15
CA THR A 701 15.43 -25.55 -45.13
C THR A 701 14.14 -24.86 -44.71
N GLN A 702 13.42 -24.31 -45.68
CA GLN A 702 12.15 -23.63 -45.43
C GLN A 702 11.03 -24.66 -45.36
N GLN A 703 10.27 -24.64 -44.27
CA GLN A 703 9.17 -25.55 -44.01
C GLN A 703 7.90 -24.76 -43.68
N THR A 704 6.76 -25.35 -44.01
CA THR A 704 5.44 -24.83 -43.65
C THR A 704 4.77 -25.85 -42.76
N LEU A 705 4.27 -25.42 -41.60
CA LEU A 705 3.61 -26.30 -40.63
C LEU A 705 2.32 -25.66 -40.12
N THR A 706 1.41 -26.52 -39.65
CA THR A 706 0.18 -26.11 -38.98
C THR A 706 0.22 -26.66 -37.56
N GLU A 707 0.03 -25.77 -36.60
CA GLU A 707 0.06 -26.07 -35.18
C GLU A 707 -1.27 -25.73 -34.52
N GLU A 708 -1.58 -26.45 -33.45
CA GLU A 708 -2.81 -26.28 -32.69
C GLU A 708 -2.51 -25.50 -31.42
N TRP A 709 -3.43 -24.59 -31.09
CA TRP A 709 -3.41 -23.80 -29.87
C TRP A 709 -4.72 -23.99 -29.14
N VAL A 710 -4.65 -24.06 -27.82
CA VAL A 710 -5.81 -24.19 -26.96
C VAL A 710 -5.89 -23.02 -26.00
N LEU A 711 -7.11 -22.57 -25.76
CA LEU A 711 -7.39 -21.53 -24.79
C LEU A 711 -7.59 -22.19 -23.43
N ILE A 712 -6.64 -21.99 -22.52
CA ILE A 712 -6.71 -22.51 -21.16
C ILE A 712 -6.79 -21.31 -20.22
N ASP A 713 -7.84 -21.27 -19.41
CA ASP A 713 -8.03 -20.27 -18.36
C ASP A 713 -7.96 -18.79 -18.83
N GLY A 714 -8.23 -18.57 -20.12
CA GLY A 714 -8.23 -17.25 -20.73
C GLY A 714 -6.89 -16.82 -21.33
N GLU A 715 -5.98 -17.76 -21.60
CA GLU A 715 -4.73 -17.49 -22.29
C GLU A 715 -4.48 -18.59 -23.33
N TRP A 716 -3.87 -18.24 -24.46
CA TRP A 716 -3.58 -19.21 -25.51
C TRP A 716 -2.29 -19.98 -25.19
N TYR A 717 -2.34 -21.30 -25.32
CA TYR A 717 -1.19 -22.18 -25.13
C TYR A 717 -0.99 -23.07 -26.34
N HIS A 718 0.26 -23.32 -26.69
CA HIS A 718 0.61 -24.22 -27.76
C HIS A 718 0.29 -25.66 -27.34
N GLN A 719 -0.39 -26.42 -28.21
CA GLN A 719 -0.85 -27.77 -27.90
C GLN A 719 0.18 -28.82 -28.36
N THR A 720 1.12 -29.17 -27.49
CA THR A 720 2.01 -30.31 -27.74
C THR A 720 1.31 -31.65 -27.48
N LEU A 721 1.30 -32.53 -28.48
CA LEU A 721 0.76 -33.89 -28.37
C LEU A 721 1.70 -34.76 -27.53
N LYS A 722 1.13 -35.57 -26.63
CA LYS A 722 1.88 -36.58 -25.88
C LYS A 722 2.51 -37.57 -26.88
N PRO A 723 3.85 -37.76 -26.87
CA PRO A 723 4.46 -38.79 -27.68
C PRO A 723 3.80 -40.13 -27.33
N ARG A 724 3.25 -40.84 -28.32
CA ARG A 724 2.87 -42.23 -28.10
C ARG A 724 4.14 -42.96 -27.68
N ALA A 725 4.05 -43.81 -26.65
CA ALA A 725 5.11 -44.76 -26.36
C ALA A 725 5.28 -45.67 -27.58
N GLN A 726 6.12 -45.26 -28.52
CA GLN A 726 6.57 -46.07 -29.63
C GLN A 726 8.06 -46.29 -29.46
N GLU A 727 8.38 -47.57 -29.39
CA GLU A 727 9.71 -48.13 -29.35
C GLU A 727 10.61 -47.50 -30.42
N GLY A 728 11.69 -46.84 -29.98
CA GLY A 728 12.97 -46.94 -30.67
C GLY A 728 13.16 -46.22 -32.00
N LYS A 729 12.46 -45.12 -32.31
CA LYS A 729 12.89 -44.22 -33.40
C LYS A 729 12.95 -42.77 -32.92
N ASN A 730 14.15 -42.20 -33.05
CA ASN A 730 14.48 -40.81 -32.69
C ASN A 730 13.54 -39.84 -33.45
N PRO A 731 12.95 -38.84 -32.78
CA PRO A 731 12.11 -37.82 -33.42
C PRO A 731 12.90 -36.88 -34.35
#